data_AF-A0A0B4E2N7-F1
#
_entry.id   AF-A0A0B4E2N7-F1
#
_cell.length_a   1.000
_cell.length_b   1.000
_cell.length_c   1.000
_cell.angle_alpha   90.00
_cell.angle_beta   90.00
_cell.angle_gamma   90.00
#
_symmetry.space_group_name_H-M   'P 1'
#
loop_
_entity.id
_entity.type
_entity.pdbx_description
1 polymer ?
#
loop_
_entity_poly.entity_id
_entity_poly.type
_entity_poly.pdbx_seq_one_letter_code
_entity_poly.pdbx_strand_id
1 'polypeptide(L)'
;PHPDLKPAKAPKVPHEAPPPGTRTLLDEQGPQAVVDWLTQQKQVLITDTTMRDGHQSLLATRMRSLDMIKVAPAYAHNLPQLFSVECWGGATFDVAYRFLQECPWQRLRDLRAAMPNLMTQMLLRGANGVGYTNYPDNVVQFFVKQAAETGVDVFRVFDSLNWVENMRVAMDAVLESGKILEGTVCYTGDILDPDRAKYDLKYYVAMGKDLKEAGAHILGLKDMAGLLKPSAAALLVKTLKEDVGLPIHFHTHDTSGAAIATIMEAARAGVDVVDCAMDALSGNTSQPTLGSVVEGLRHTERETGLDIAAIREISNYWEAVRGQYAAFESSMQAPASEVYLHEMPGGQFTNLKAQARSMGLEERWHEVAQTYADVNQMFGDIVKVTPSSKVVGDMALMMVSQGLTRADVEDPKKDLSFPDSVIDMMKGNLGQPPGGWPKGVQKKILKSEKPFTERPGLKAAPVDIEEKRKELDATLEDVTFDNEDLNGYLMYPKVFTEYAARHETYGPVRVLPTRTFFYGMEAGEEITAEIDPGKTLEIRLQAVGETQDDGEVRVFFELNGQPRTIRVPDRKAGATSAARAKAEIGNPAHVGAPMPGVVASIAVKAGDAVKEGDLLLTIEAMKMETGMHAERDGRVKAVHVQPGGQIDAKDLLIEFE
;
A
#
# COMPACT_ATOMS: atom_id res chain seq x y z
N PRO A 1 -5.09 -19.86 -11.00
CA PRO A 1 -4.11 -20.75 -10.35
C PRO A 1 -3.73 -21.90 -11.29
N HIS A 2 -2.55 -22.50 -11.14
CA HIS A 2 -2.19 -23.69 -11.92
C HIS A 2 -3.11 -24.87 -11.51
N PRO A 3 -3.57 -25.73 -12.45
CA PRO A 3 -4.42 -26.87 -12.13
C PRO A 3 -3.84 -27.80 -11.05
N ASP A 4 -2.52 -27.97 -11.05
CA ASP A 4 -1.79 -28.85 -10.12
C ASP A 4 -1.41 -28.21 -8.78
N LEU A 5 -1.94 -27.02 -8.46
CA LEU A 5 -1.65 -26.34 -7.20
C LEU A 5 -2.11 -27.18 -6.01
N LYS A 6 -1.18 -27.57 -5.15
CA LYS A 6 -1.47 -28.32 -3.92
C LYS A 6 -1.96 -27.38 -2.81
N PRO A 7 -2.83 -27.85 -1.90
CA PRO A 7 -3.23 -27.07 -0.72
C PRO A 7 -2.03 -26.70 0.15
N ALA A 8 -1.99 -25.46 0.62
CA ALA A 8 -0.96 -25.00 1.54
C ALA A 8 -1.11 -25.69 2.91
N LYS A 9 0.00 -26.28 3.39
CA LYS A 9 0.09 -26.96 4.69
C LYS A 9 1.11 -26.25 5.56
N ALA A 10 0.63 -25.59 6.62
CA ALA A 10 1.52 -24.95 7.58
C ALA A 10 2.36 -26.01 8.32
N PRO A 11 3.61 -25.70 8.72
CA PRO A 11 4.41 -26.57 9.56
C PRO A 11 3.66 -26.93 10.85
N LYS A 12 3.78 -28.17 11.30
CA LYS A 12 3.18 -28.60 12.56
C LYS A 12 3.98 -28.05 13.72
N VAL A 13 3.31 -27.55 14.74
CA VAL A 13 3.92 -27.07 15.98
C VAL A 13 3.40 -27.87 17.18
N PRO A 14 4.16 -27.92 18.29
CA PRO A 14 3.68 -28.46 19.55
C PRO A 14 2.43 -27.72 20.06
N HIS A 15 1.70 -28.34 20.99
CA HIS A 15 0.57 -27.71 21.70
C HIS A 15 1.01 -26.83 22.88
N GLU A 16 2.31 -26.81 23.19
CA GLU A 16 2.88 -26.01 24.27
C GLU A 16 2.94 -24.52 23.89
N ALA A 17 3.21 -23.65 24.86
CA ALA A 17 3.42 -22.24 24.57
C ALA A 17 4.74 -22.05 23.79
N PRO A 18 4.79 -21.10 22.82
CA PRO A 18 6.03 -20.80 22.12
C PRO A 18 7.09 -20.25 23.09
N PRO A 19 8.39 -20.46 22.82
CA PRO A 19 9.46 -19.92 23.64
C PRO A 19 9.42 -18.37 23.68
N PRO A 20 9.93 -17.73 24.75
CA PRO A 20 10.00 -16.27 24.83
C PRO A 20 10.72 -15.67 23.63
N GLY A 21 10.21 -14.53 23.13
CA GLY A 21 10.79 -13.78 22.02
C GLY A 21 10.94 -12.30 22.40
N THR A 22 11.22 -11.45 21.40
CA THR A 22 11.46 -10.01 21.62
C THR A 22 10.26 -9.29 22.24
N ARG A 23 9.03 -9.75 22.01
CA ARG A 23 7.85 -9.14 22.63
C ARG A 23 7.81 -9.37 24.13
N THR A 24 8.26 -10.54 24.61
CA THR A 24 8.33 -10.82 26.04
C THR A 24 9.21 -9.78 26.76
N LEU A 25 10.36 -9.44 26.17
CA LEU A 25 11.24 -8.39 26.71
C LEU A 25 10.55 -7.01 26.73
N LEU A 26 9.84 -6.66 25.66
CA LEU A 26 9.10 -5.40 25.58
C LEU A 26 7.98 -5.33 26.65
N ASP A 27 7.23 -6.40 26.86
CA ASP A 27 6.15 -6.45 27.84
C ASP A 27 6.66 -6.37 29.29
N GLU A 28 7.78 -7.02 29.57
CA GLU A 28 8.33 -7.08 30.93
C GLU A 28 9.11 -5.82 31.31
N GLN A 29 9.83 -5.21 30.35
CA GLN A 29 10.87 -4.20 30.65
C GLN A 29 10.77 -2.92 29.82
N GLY A 30 9.86 -2.86 28.83
CA GLY A 30 9.58 -1.67 28.04
C GLY A 30 10.54 -1.40 26.88
N PRO A 31 10.27 -0.36 26.06
CA PRO A 31 10.99 -0.09 24.81
C PRO A 31 12.50 0.11 24.97
N GLN A 32 12.93 0.85 26.00
CA GLN A 32 14.36 1.12 26.21
C GLN A 32 15.15 -0.16 26.51
N ALA A 33 14.58 -1.11 27.24
CA ALA A 33 15.23 -2.40 27.50
C ALA A 33 15.45 -3.19 26.21
N VAL A 34 14.53 -3.11 25.24
CA VAL A 34 14.70 -3.70 23.91
C VAL A 34 15.83 -3.03 23.15
N VAL A 35 15.94 -1.70 23.20
CA VAL A 35 17.04 -0.93 22.57
C VAL A 35 18.40 -1.31 23.17
N ASP A 36 18.48 -1.38 24.49
CA ASP A 36 19.70 -1.71 25.21
C ASP A 36 20.13 -3.16 24.91
N TRP A 37 19.18 -4.09 24.89
CA TRP A 37 19.40 -5.47 24.45
C TRP A 37 19.88 -5.52 23.00
N LEU A 38 19.20 -4.84 22.09
CA LEU A 38 19.52 -4.83 20.65
C LEU A 38 20.96 -4.37 20.41
N THR A 39 21.39 -3.30 21.09
CA THR A 39 22.75 -2.74 20.98
C THR A 39 23.84 -3.70 21.46
N GLN A 40 23.50 -4.66 22.32
CA GLN A 40 24.44 -5.67 22.84
C GLN A 40 24.56 -6.90 21.93
N GLN A 41 23.68 -7.06 20.94
CA GLN A 41 23.70 -8.23 20.07
C GLN A 41 24.83 -8.15 19.05
N LYS A 42 25.57 -9.26 18.92
CA LYS A 42 26.55 -9.42 17.83
C LYS A 42 25.87 -9.85 16.53
N GLN A 43 24.84 -10.68 16.63
CA GLN A 43 24.06 -11.11 15.48
C GLN A 43 23.37 -9.94 14.79
N VAL A 44 23.19 -10.03 13.48
CA VAL A 44 22.21 -9.19 12.77
C VAL A 44 20.84 -9.82 12.99
N LEU A 45 19.89 -9.05 13.52
CA LEU A 45 18.52 -9.53 13.66
C LEU A 45 17.73 -9.32 12.36
N ILE A 46 16.66 -10.09 12.19
CA ILE A 46 15.80 -10.02 11.02
C ILE A 46 14.38 -9.62 11.43
N THR A 47 13.81 -8.69 10.67
CA THR A 47 12.37 -8.49 10.58
C THR A 47 11.83 -9.17 9.34
N ASP A 48 10.84 -10.05 9.51
CA ASP A 48 10.15 -10.66 8.37
C ASP A 48 9.06 -9.73 7.83
N THR A 49 9.09 -9.44 6.53
CA THR A 49 8.12 -8.56 5.84
C THR A 49 7.09 -9.33 5.01
N THR A 50 7.12 -10.66 5.04
CA THR A 50 6.29 -11.53 4.20
C THR A 50 4.80 -11.20 4.30
N MET A 51 4.29 -10.90 5.50
CA MET A 51 2.88 -10.62 5.78
C MET A 51 2.47 -9.16 5.50
N ARG A 52 3.39 -8.28 5.09
CA ARG A 52 3.10 -6.87 4.74
C ARG A 52 3.76 -6.46 3.44
N ASP A 53 5.05 -6.15 3.45
CA ASP A 53 5.69 -5.52 2.29
C ASP A 53 5.98 -6.48 1.15
N GLY A 54 6.25 -7.75 1.45
CA GLY A 54 6.52 -8.75 0.42
C GLY A 54 5.35 -8.94 -0.53
N HIS A 55 4.16 -9.19 0.01
CA HIS A 55 2.95 -9.31 -0.83
C HIS A 55 2.41 -7.96 -1.31
N GLN A 56 2.68 -6.84 -0.61
CA GLN A 56 2.38 -5.51 -1.13
C GLN A 56 3.13 -5.25 -2.45
N SER A 57 4.37 -5.71 -2.54
CA SER A 57 5.25 -5.52 -3.69
C SER A 57 4.97 -6.51 -4.83
N LEU A 58 4.72 -7.78 -4.49
CA LEU A 58 4.59 -8.87 -5.47
C LEU A 58 3.15 -9.18 -5.89
N LEU A 59 2.19 -9.02 -4.97
CA LEU A 59 0.82 -9.53 -5.11
C LEU A 59 -0.24 -8.43 -4.92
N ALA A 60 0.13 -7.18 -5.19
CA ALA A 60 -0.74 -6.01 -5.03
C ALA A 60 -1.45 -5.96 -3.65
N THR A 61 -0.75 -6.35 -2.59
CA THR A 61 -1.26 -6.36 -1.21
C THR A 61 -2.45 -7.32 -0.98
N ARG A 62 -2.67 -8.31 -1.84
CA ARG A 62 -3.88 -9.15 -1.80
C ARG A 62 -3.83 -10.31 -0.83
N MET A 63 -2.72 -10.56 -0.13
CA MET A 63 -2.64 -11.67 0.82
C MET A 63 -3.69 -11.52 1.94
N ARG A 64 -4.47 -12.58 2.15
CA ARG A 64 -5.61 -12.63 3.07
C ARG A 64 -5.20 -13.05 4.46
N SER A 65 -5.98 -12.60 5.45
CA SER A 65 -5.78 -12.92 6.87
C SER A 65 -5.73 -14.42 7.11
N LEU A 66 -6.61 -15.19 6.45
CA LEU A 66 -6.69 -16.65 6.58
C LEU A 66 -5.33 -17.33 6.38
N ASP A 67 -4.60 -16.94 5.33
CA ASP A 67 -3.32 -17.55 4.99
C ASP A 67 -2.20 -17.11 5.96
N MET A 68 -2.27 -15.88 6.46
CA MET A 68 -1.31 -15.35 7.44
C MET A 68 -1.45 -16.03 8.81
N ILE A 69 -2.68 -16.11 9.31
CA ILE A 69 -2.98 -16.63 10.66
C ILE A 69 -2.65 -18.11 10.76
N LYS A 70 -2.89 -18.88 9.68
CA LYS A 70 -2.67 -20.33 9.66
C LYS A 70 -1.19 -20.73 9.86
N VAL A 71 -0.24 -19.88 9.49
CA VAL A 71 1.20 -20.15 9.65
C VAL A 71 1.83 -19.40 10.83
N ALA A 72 1.16 -18.40 11.40
CA ALA A 72 1.66 -17.62 12.53
C ALA A 72 2.14 -18.48 13.73
N PRO A 73 1.50 -19.60 14.11
CA PRO A 73 2.03 -20.47 15.17
C PRO A 73 3.42 -21.06 14.85
N ALA A 74 3.71 -21.34 13.58
CA ALA A 74 5.02 -21.83 13.14
C ALA A 74 6.11 -20.75 13.28
N TYR A 75 5.79 -19.50 12.99
CA TYR A 75 6.68 -18.37 13.27
C TYR A 75 6.98 -18.27 14.76
N ALA A 76 5.94 -18.29 15.60
CA ALA A 76 6.05 -18.17 17.05
C ALA A 76 6.96 -19.24 17.66
N HIS A 77 6.83 -20.50 17.23
CA HIS A 77 7.59 -21.62 17.77
C HIS A 77 8.99 -21.76 17.19
N ASN A 78 9.11 -21.61 15.87
CA ASN A 78 10.32 -22.03 15.16
C ASN A 78 11.26 -20.86 14.87
N LEU A 79 10.78 -19.62 14.94
CA LEU A 79 11.57 -18.40 14.69
C LEU A 79 11.42 -17.34 15.82
N PRO A 80 11.49 -17.71 17.10
CA PRO A 80 11.35 -16.76 18.21
C PRO A 80 12.44 -15.67 18.26
N GLN A 81 13.54 -15.85 17.51
CA GLN A 81 14.67 -14.92 17.44
C GLN A 81 14.45 -13.76 16.45
N LEU A 82 13.36 -13.76 15.67
CA LEU A 82 13.02 -12.61 14.82
C LEU A 82 12.90 -11.34 15.68
N PHE A 83 13.42 -10.23 15.18
CA PHE A 83 13.24 -8.94 15.84
C PHE A 83 11.75 -8.59 15.88
N SER A 84 11.10 -8.64 14.72
CA SER A 84 9.67 -8.41 14.56
C SER A 84 9.13 -9.12 13.31
N VAL A 85 7.81 -9.21 13.22
CA VAL A 85 7.11 -9.52 11.97
C VAL A 85 6.36 -8.26 11.54
N GLU A 86 6.72 -7.72 10.40
CA GLU A 86 6.00 -6.62 9.80
C GLU A 86 4.75 -7.15 9.09
N CYS A 87 3.59 -6.93 9.69
CA CYS A 87 2.31 -7.52 9.26
C CYS A 87 1.17 -6.50 9.13
N TRP A 88 1.47 -5.20 9.28
CA TRP A 88 0.44 -4.16 9.32
C TRP A 88 0.90 -2.80 8.79
N GLY A 89 -0.05 -1.88 8.59
CA GLY A 89 0.23 -0.57 8.00
C GLY A 89 0.54 -0.63 6.51
N GLY A 90 1.13 0.43 5.96
CA GLY A 90 1.27 0.58 4.52
C GLY A 90 -0.10 0.48 3.81
N ALA A 91 -0.17 -0.27 2.71
CA ALA A 91 -1.42 -0.40 1.94
C ALA A 91 -2.39 -1.45 2.53
N THR A 92 -1.99 -2.26 3.52
CA THR A 92 -2.81 -3.39 3.99
C THR A 92 -4.13 -2.92 4.61
N PHE A 93 -4.16 -1.74 5.22
CA PHE A 93 -5.35 -1.19 5.87
C PHE A 93 -6.49 -0.90 4.86
N ASP A 94 -6.22 -0.08 3.83
CA ASP A 94 -7.20 0.19 2.74
C ASP A 94 -7.56 -1.10 1.99
N VAL A 95 -6.56 -1.92 1.65
CA VAL A 95 -6.78 -3.09 0.80
C VAL A 95 -7.61 -4.18 1.48
N ALA A 96 -7.42 -4.38 2.79
CA ALA A 96 -8.19 -5.34 3.57
C ALA A 96 -9.69 -5.01 3.50
N TYR A 97 -10.08 -3.78 3.82
CA TYR A 97 -11.48 -3.35 3.72
C TYR A 97 -11.98 -3.34 2.28
N ARG A 98 -11.27 -2.64 1.38
CA ARG A 98 -11.77 -2.34 0.03
C ARG A 98 -11.86 -3.59 -0.86
N PHE A 99 -10.82 -4.42 -0.87
CA PHE A 99 -10.68 -5.49 -1.86
C PHE A 99 -10.84 -6.87 -1.27
N LEU A 100 -10.35 -7.08 -0.04
CA LEU A 100 -10.42 -8.39 0.61
C LEU A 100 -11.70 -8.57 1.43
N GLN A 101 -12.43 -7.47 1.68
CA GLN A 101 -13.68 -7.47 2.43
C GLN A 101 -13.51 -8.08 3.83
N GLU A 102 -12.39 -7.75 4.48
CA GLU A 102 -12.04 -8.22 5.81
C GLU A 102 -11.46 -7.10 6.66
N CYS A 103 -11.67 -7.18 7.98
CA CYS A 103 -11.20 -6.16 8.91
C CYS A 103 -9.69 -6.31 9.20
N PRO A 104 -8.87 -5.26 8.94
CA PRO A 104 -7.45 -5.28 9.26
C PRO A 104 -7.18 -5.34 10.77
N TRP A 105 -8.09 -4.83 11.61
CA TRP A 105 -7.95 -4.92 13.07
C TRP A 105 -8.14 -6.35 13.57
N GLN A 106 -9.14 -7.08 13.03
CA GLN A 106 -9.30 -8.49 13.34
C GLN A 106 -8.08 -9.31 12.90
N ARG A 107 -7.51 -9.00 11.72
CA ARG A 107 -6.23 -9.60 11.29
C ARG A 107 -5.13 -9.40 12.34
N LEU A 108 -4.98 -8.17 12.86
CA LEU A 108 -3.97 -7.86 13.86
C LEU A 108 -4.20 -8.63 15.16
N ARG A 109 -5.44 -8.71 15.65
CA ARG A 109 -5.78 -9.51 16.85
C ARG A 109 -5.48 -10.99 16.66
N ASP A 110 -5.92 -11.56 15.54
CA ASP A 110 -5.76 -12.98 15.25
C ASP A 110 -4.26 -13.35 15.11
N LEU A 111 -3.46 -12.48 14.47
CA LEU A 111 -2.01 -12.63 14.43
C LEU A 111 -1.39 -12.49 15.81
N ARG A 112 -1.71 -11.43 16.55
CA ARG A 112 -1.20 -11.20 17.92
C ARG A 112 -1.47 -12.40 18.84
N ALA A 113 -2.67 -12.99 18.76
CA ALA A 113 -3.01 -14.19 19.50
C ALA A 113 -2.20 -15.42 19.06
N ALA A 114 -1.95 -15.58 17.76
CA ALA A 114 -1.23 -16.73 17.21
C ALA A 114 0.31 -16.65 17.33
N MET A 115 0.87 -15.45 17.51
CA MET A 115 2.31 -15.20 17.71
C MET A 115 2.55 -14.26 18.90
N PRO A 116 2.22 -14.70 20.14
CA PRO A 116 2.23 -13.84 21.33
C PRO A 116 3.63 -13.38 21.76
N ASN A 117 4.67 -14.13 21.40
CA ASN A 117 6.06 -13.92 21.79
C ASN A 117 6.87 -13.05 20.81
N LEU A 118 6.35 -12.79 19.61
CA LEU A 118 7.02 -11.98 18.58
C LEU A 118 6.45 -10.56 18.51
N MET A 119 7.30 -9.56 18.33
CA MET A 119 6.83 -8.19 18.11
C MET A 119 6.14 -8.07 16.75
N THR A 120 5.00 -7.41 16.70
CA THR A 120 4.34 -7.00 15.44
C THR A 120 4.79 -5.60 15.09
N GLN A 121 5.14 -5.40 13.83
CA GLN A 121 5.59 -4.13 13.31
C GLN A 121 4.61 -3.60 12.26
N MET A 122 4.46 -2.28 12.24
CA MET A 122 3.71 -1.59 11.20
C MET A 122 4.50 -0.46 10.55
N LEU A 123 4.16 -0.18 9.29
CA LEU A 123 4.58 1.04 8.60
C LEU A 123 3.51 2.13 8.76
N LEU A 124 3.89 3.27 9.35
CA LEU A 124 3.00 4.41 9.63
C LEU A 124 3.53 5.68 8.97
N ARG A 125 2.66 6.39 8.23
CA ARG A 125 3.03 7.63 7.54
C ARG A 125 2.71 8.84 8.41
N GLY A 126 3.70 9.38 9.11
CA GLY A 126 3.66 10.60 9.95
C GLY A 126 2.26 11.15 10.29
N ALA A 127 1.98 12.38 9.87
CA ALA A 127 0.70 13.07 10.10
C ALA A 127 -0.49 12.52 9.26
N ASN A 128 -0.27 11.49 8.46
CA ASN A 128 -1.28 10.91 7.59
C ASN A 128 -1.77 9.53 8.07
N GLY A 129 -1.20 8.98 9.14
CA GLY A 129 -1.51 7.64 9.64
C GLY A 129 -1.35 6.56 8.56
N VAL A 130 -2.44 5.85 8.27
CA VAL A 130 -2.53 4.83 7.21
C VAL A 130 -3.38 5.28 6.02
N GLY A 131 -3.74 6.56 5.98
CA GLY A 131 -4.63 7.17 5.00
C GLY A 131 -3.94 7.73 3.76
N TYR A 132 -4.71 8.44 2.91
CA TYR A 132 -4.18 9.17 1.74
C TYR A 132 -4.24 10.69 1.85
N THR A 133 -5.02 11.23 2.79
CA THR A 133 -5.20 12.68 3.00
C THR A 133 -4.46 13.15 4.25
N ASN A 134 -4.45 14.46 4.49
CA ASN A 134 -4.03 15.02 5.77
C ASN A 134 -5.16 14.86 6.79
N TYR A 135 -4.81 14.40 7.99
CA TYR A 135 -5.74 14.28 9.11
C TYR A 135 -5.37 15.32 10.17
N PRO A 136 -6.37 15.80 10.94
CA PRO A 136 -6.09 16.51 12.18
C PRO A 136 -5.28 15.64 13.14
N ASP A 137 -4.45 16.28 13.97
CA ASP A 137 -3.51 15.57 14.84
C ASP A 137 -4.18 14.57 15.78
N ASN A 138 -5.35 14.94 16.33
CA ASN A 138 -6.07 14.12 17.27
C ASN A 138 -6.60 12.81 16.66
N VAL A 139 -6.84 12.77 15.34
CA VAL A 139 -7.21 11.53 14.63
C VAL A 139 -6.02 10.59 14.52
N VAL A 140 -4.83 11.12 14.21
CA VAL A 140 -3.60 10.32 14.14
C VAL A 140 -3.22 9.79 15.52
N GLN A 141 -3.29 10.62 16.55
CA GLN A 141 -3.04 10.22 17.94
C GLN A 141 -4.01 9.12 18.40
N PHE A 142 -5.31 9.28 18.11
CA PHE A 142 -6.33 8.27 18.42
C PHE A 142 -6.05 6.94 17.72
N PHE A 143 -5.65 6.98 16.45
CA PHE A 143 -5.29 5.78 15.70
C PHE A 143 -4.05 5.07 16.27
N VAL A 144 -2.98 5.81 16.57
CA VAL A 144 -1.75 5.24 17.13
C VAL A 144 -2.03 4.56 18.46
N LYS A 145 -2.79 5.23 19.34
CA LYS A 145 -3.21 4.66 20.62
C LYS A 145 -4.00 3.36 20.43
N GLN A 146 -5.00 3.36 19.55
CA GLN A 146 -5.79 2.15 19.28
C GLN A 146 -4.93 1.03 18.69
N ALA A 147 -4.01 1.34 17.76
CA ALA A 147 -3.07 0.36 17.19
C ALA A 147 -2.15 -0.25 18.27
N ALA A 148 -1.65 0.55 19.19
CA ALA A 148 -0.84 0.09 20.31
C ALA A 148 -1.62 -0.82 21.27
N GLU A 149 -2.88 -0.49 21.55
CA GLU A 149 -3.80 -1.27 22.39
C GLU A 149 -4.18 -2.61 21.73
N THR A 150 -4.51 -2.60 20.43
CA THR A 150 -4.87 -3.83 19.69
C THR A 150 -3.67 -4.77 19.52
N GLY A 151 -2.46 -4.24 19.47
CA GLY A 151 -1.24 -5.03 19.62
C GLY A 151 -0.19 -4.82 18.54
N VAL A 152 0.02 -3.59 18.07
CA VAL A 152 1.25 -3.16 17.38
C VAL A 152 2.33 -2.83 18.42
N ASP A 153 3.56 -3.27 18.17
CA ASP A 153 4.68 -3.13 19.09
C ASP A 153 5.75 -2.17 18.58
N VAL A 154 6.04 -2.25 17.28
CA VAL A 154 7.01 -1.39 16.60
C VAL A 154 6.30 -0.55 15.55
N PHE A 155 6.41 0.77 15.69
CA PHE A 155 5.90 1.73 14.73
C PHE A 155 7.06 2.32 13.94
N ARG A 156 7.16 1.92 12.68
CA ARG A 156 8.06 2.56 11.71
C ARG A 156 7.40 3.81 11.17
N VAL A 157 7.75 4.96 11.73
CA VAL A 157 7.20 6.27 11.36
C VAL A 157 8.11 6.91 10.32
N PHE A 158 7.55 7.20 9.14
CA PHE A 158 8.24 7.88 8.04
C PHE A 158 7.41 9.04 7.49
N ASP A 159 8.07 9.97 6.81
CA ASP A 159 7.45 11.03 6.02
C ASP A 159 7.89 10.92 4.55
N SER A 160 6.97 11.24 3.63
CA SER A 160 7.22 11.03 2.20
C SER A 160 8.26 11.96 1.58
N LEU A 161 8.63 13.04 2.29
CA LEU A 161 9.62 14.02 1.90
C LEU A 161 10.76 14.12 2.94
N ASN A 162 10.84 13.16 3.88
CA ASN A 162 11.76 13.18 5.03
C ASN A 162 11.65 14.45 5.88
N TRP A 163 10.42 14.92 6.13
CA TRP A 163 10.20 16.08 6.98
C TRP A 163 9.84 15.66 8.41
N VAL A 164 10.81 15.76 9.34
CA VAL A 164 10.66 15.32 10.74
C VAL A 164 9.49 15.99 11.45
N GLU A 165 9.25 17.28 11.19
CA GLU A 165 8.12 18.00 11.77
C GLU A 165 6.77 17.33 11.43
N ASN A 166 6.64 16.78 10.22
CA ASN A 166 5.43 16.08 9.81
C ASN A 166 5.30 14.67 10.42
N MET A 167 6.37 14.14 11.02
CA MET A 167 6.36 12.86 11.74
C MET A 167 6.00 13.03 13.22
N ARG A 168 6.23 14.20 13.81
CA ARG A 168 6.12 14.46 15.26
C ARG A 168 4.82 13.97 15.88
N VAL A 169 3.68 14.26 15.26
CA VAL A 169 2.35 13.85 15.77
C VAL A 169 2.27 12.34 16.04
N ALA A 170 2.74 11.53 15.08
CA ALA A 170 2.75 10.08 15.23
C ALA A 170 3.86 9.62 16.17
N MET A 171 5.06 10.21 16.07
CA MET A 171 6.19 9.87 16.94
C MET A 171 5.85 10.06 18.42
N ASP A 172 5.33 11.23 18.77
CA ASP A 172 4.96 11.60 20.13
C ASP A 172 3.86 10.65 20.67
N ALA A 173 2.85 10.34 19.84
CA ALA A 173 1.79 9.38 20.22
C ALA A 173 2.30 7.95 20.46
N VAL A 174 3.31 7.50 19.70
CA VAL A 174 3.93 6.18 19.90
C VAL A 174 4.69 6.15 21.22
N LEU A 175 5.43 7.21 21.53
CA LEU A 175 6.16 7.37 22.80
C LEU A 175 5.21 7.37 23.99
N GLU A 176 4.11 8.12 23.90
CA GLU A 176 3.05 8.15 24.91
C GLU A 176 2.37 6.79 25.12
N SER A 177 2.29 5.97 24.07
CA SER A 177 1.72 4.62 24.12
C SER A 177 2.67 3.56 24.70
N GLY A 178 3.92 3.94 25.03
CA GLY A 178 4.92 3.03 25.59
C GLY A 178 5.38 1.93 24.62
N LYS A 179 5.33 2.20 23.31
CA LYS A 179 5.73 1.27 22.24
C LYS A 179 7.08 1.65 21.63
N ILE A 180 7.63 0.79 20.78
CA ILE A 180 8.90 1.07 20.11
C ILE A 180 8.65 2.01 18.93
N LEU A 181 9.25 3.20 19.03
CA LEU A 181 9.32 4.18 17.96
C LEU A 181 10.57 3.94 17.09
N GLU A 182 10.36 3.51 15.85
CA GLU A 182 11.38 3.56 14.81
C GLU A 182 11.17 4.83 13.95
N GLY A 183 12.00 5.84 14.17
CA GLY A 183 12.00 7.07 13.40
C GLY A 183 12.80 6.89 12.10
N THR A 184 12.17 7.17 10.95
CA THR A 184 12.70 6.69 9.66
C THR A 184 13.18 7.81 8.75
N VAL A 185 14.35 7.62 8.14
CA VAL A 185 14.83 8.38 6.99
C VAL A 185 14.70 7.53 5.71
N CYS A 186 14.02 8.06 4.70
CA CYS A 186 13.93 7.42 3.39
C CYS A 186 15.19 7.73 2.57
N TYR A 187 15.80 6.70 1.97
CA TYR A 187 16.98 6.84 1.14
C TYR A 187 16.60 7.17 -0.31
N THR A 188 17.27 8.14 -0.91
CA THR A 188 17.16 8.50 -2.33
C THR A 188 18.50 9.01 -2.86
N GLY A 189 18.68 9.00 -4.18
CA GLY A 189 19.93 9.45 -4.77
C GLY A 189 21.06 8.44 -4.62
N ASP A 190 22.29 8.95 -4.67
CA ASP A 190 23.50 8.17 -4.46
C ASP A 190 24.52 9.04 -3.72
N ILE A 191 24.83 8.68 -2.47
CA ILE A 191 25.77 9.42 -1.63
C ILE A 191 27.20 9.40 -2.17
N LEU A 192 27.49 8.52 -3.14
CA LEU A 192 28.78 8.42 -3.80
C LEU A 192 28.84 9.22 -5.10
N ASP A 193 27.71 9.77 -5.56
CA ASP A 193 27.64 10.61 -6.75
C ASP A 193 27.75 12.10 -6.40
N PRO A 194 28.89 12.76 -6.70
CA PRO A 194 29.07 14.17 -6.38
C PRO A 194 28.12 15.09 -7.16
N ASP A 195 27.61 14.65 -8.32
CA ASP A 195 26.67 15.43 -9.13
C ASP A 195 25.24 15.40 -8.54
N ARG A 196 25.01 14.56 -7.52
CA ARG A 196 23.74 14.45 -6.76
C ARG A 196 23.89 14.78 -5.28
N ALA A 197 24.73 15.77 -4.95
CA ALA A 197 25.07 16.16 -3.58
C ALA A 197 23.91 16.72 -2.72
N LYS A 198 22.67 16.84 -3.23
CA LYS A 198 21.52 17.26 -2.41
C LYS A 198 21.23 16.28 -1.27
N TYR A 199 21.38 14.99 -1.53
CA TYR A 199 21.17 13.90 -0.58
C TYR A 199 22.51 13.24 -0.22
N ASP A 200 23.46 14.05 0.25
CA ASP A 200 24.79 13.58 0.65
C ASP A 200 24.80 12.90 2.03
N LEU A 201 25.98 12.47 2.47
CA LEU A 201 26.15 11.84 3.78
C LEU A 201 25.76 12.77 4.95
N LYS A 202 26.00 14.08 4.82
CA LYS A 202 25.68 15.06 5.88
C LYS A 202 24.18 15.21 6.06
N TYR A 203 23.43 15.18 4.96
CA TYR A 203 21.98 15.17 4.98
C TYR A 203 21.45 14.00 5.83
N TYR A 204 21.91 12.78 5.57
CA TYR A 204 21.46 11.60 6.32
C TYR A 204 21.84 11.64 7.80
N VAL A 205 23.04 12.13 8.13
CA VAL A 205 23.47 12.31 9.53
C VAL A 205 22.62 13.35 10.26
N ALA A 206 22.31 14.48 9.62
CA ALA A 206 21.45 15.50 10.19
C ALA A 206 20.05 14.95 10.46
N MET A 207 19.45 14.27 9.48
CA MET A 207 18.16 13.61 9.64
C MET A 207 18.14 12.60 10.80
N GLY A 208 19.19 11.79 10.93
CA GLY A 208 19.30 10.83 12.03
C GLY A 208 19.39 11.51 13.41
N LYS A 209 20.08 12.65 13.50
CA LYS A 209 20.16 13.45 14.73
C LYS A 209 18.81 14.08 15.08
N ASP A 210 18.10 14.64 14.11
CA ASP A 210 16.77 15.22 14.31
C ASP A 210 15.77 14.16 14.80
N LEU A 211 15.81 12.95 14.22
CA LEU A 211 14.98 11.82 14.62
C LEU A 211 15.29 11.34 16.05
N LYS A 212 16.58 11.30 16.41
CA LYS A 212 17.02 10.99 17.78
C LYS A 212 16.55 12.04 18.78
N GLU A 213 16.67 13.32 18.45
CA GLU A 213 16.18 14.43 19.28
C GLU A 213 14.65 14.38 19.46
N ALA A 214 13.94 13.89 18.44
CA ALA A 214 12.51 13.62 18.50
C ALA A 214 12.14 12.33 19.27
N GLY A 215 13.11 11.65 19.88
CA GLY A 215 12.86 10.51 20.77
C GLY A 215 12.83 9.14 20.10
N ALA A 216 13.30 9.01 18.85
CA ALA A 216 13.36 7.71 18.19
C ALA A 216 14.21 6.71 19.00
N HIS A 217 13.65 5.52 19.25
CA HIS A 217 14.35 4.41 19.90
C HIS A 217 15.31 3.73 18.92
N ILE A 218 14.90 3.63 17.65
CA ILE A 218 15.62 2.98 16.55
C ILE A 218 15.60 3.92 15.35
N LEU A 219 16.71 4.01 14.62
CA LEU A 219 16.80 4.72 13.35
C LEU A 219 16.43 3.78 12.20
N GLY A 220 15.30 4.03 11.57
CA GLY A 220 14.91 3.36 10.33
C GLY A 220 15.65 3.95 9.14
N LEU A 221 16.36 3.12 8.38
CA LEU A 221 16.95 3.48 7.09
C LEU A 221 16.15 2.80 5.98
N LYS A 222 15.21 3.54 5.38
CA LYS A 222 14.26 3.00 4.41
C LYS A 222 14.67 3.29 2.96
N ASP A 223 15.30 2.33 2.32
CA ASP A 223 15.56 2.32 0.89
C ASP A 223 14.39 1.69 0.11
N MET A 224 13.31 2.45 -0.05
CA MET A 224 12.03 2.00 -0.62
C MET A 224 12.10 1.55 -2.10
N ALA A 225 13.20 1.86 -2.80
CA ALA A 225 13.36 1.53 -4.22
C ALA A 225 14.51 0.54 -4.47
N GLY A 226 15.40 0.28 -3.50
CA GLY A 226 16.57 -0.59 -3.72
C GLY A 226 17.74 0.15 -4.38
N LEU A 227 17.92 1.42 -4.02
CA LEU A 227 18.93 2.34 -4.57
C LEU A 227 20.27 2.26 -3.84
N LEU A 228 20.27 1.84 -2.56
CA LEU A 228 21.48 1.85 -1.76
C LEU A 228 22.43 0.75 -2.25
N LYS A 229 23.47 1.17 -2.96
CA LYS A 229 24.51 0.28 -3.49
C LYS A 229 25.34 -0.31 -2.34
N PRO A 230 25.94 -1.50 -2.48
CA PRO A 230 26.72 -2.11 -1.42
C PRO A 230 27.85 -1.22 -0.87
N SER A 231 28.59 -0.56 -1.76
CA SER A 231 29.65 0.39 -1.38
C SER A 231 29.12 1.61 -0.61
N ALA A 232 27.92 2.08 -0.93
CA ALA A 232 27.27 3.19 -0.25
C ALA A 232 26.75 2.75 1.13
N ALA A 233 26.19 1.54 1.25
CA ALA A 233 25.69 1.02 2.52
C ALA A 233 26.78 0.92 3.58
N ALA A 234 27.96 0.39 3.23
CA ALA A 234 29.07 0.30 4.18
C ALA A 234 29.44 1.66 4.78
N LEU A 235 29.53 2.69 3.94
CA LEU A 235 29.86 4.05 4.37
C LEU A 235 28.72 4.65 5.21
N LEU A 236 27.48 4.60 4.71
CA LEU A 236 26.33 5.23 5.34
C LEU A 236 26.03 4.63 6.72
N VAL A 237 25.95 3.31 6.81
CA VAL A 237 25.65 2.61 8.07
C VAL A 237 26.71 2.92 9.11
N LYS A 238 27.99 2.82 8.74
CA LYS A 238 29.10 3.14 9.64
C LYS A 238 28.99 4.56 10.17
N THR A 239 28.81 5.55 9.29
CA THR A 239 28.72 6.96 9.70
C THR A 239 27.50 7.22 10.58
N LEU A 240 26.33 6.63 10.26
CA LEU A 240 25.14 6.78 11.09
C LEU A 240 25.34 6.16 12.49
N LYS A 241 25.99 5.00 12.60
CA LYS A 241 26.32 4.38 13.90
C LYS A 241 27.24 5.28 14.72
N GLU A 242 28.27 5.86 14.10
CA GLU A 242 29.26 6.72 14.77
C GLU A 242 28.67 8.07 15.19
N ASP A 243 27.91 8.73 14.31
CA ASP A 243 27.48 10.13 14.50
C ASP A 243 26.09 10.29 15.12
N VAL A 244 25.20 9.30 14.98
CA VAL A 244 23.83 9.32 15.54
C VAL A 244 23.76 8.44 16.78
N GLY A 245 24.31 7.23 16.73
CA GLY A 245 24.42 6.33 17.88
C GLY A 245 23.13 5.61 18.30
N LEU A 246 22.08 5.62 17.47
CA LEU A 246 20.92 4.75 17.63
C LEU A 246 21.17 3.38 16.94
N PRO A 247 20.51 2.29 17.38
CA PRO A 247 20.43 1.09 16.55
C PRO A 247 19.82 1.41 15.19
N ILE A 248 20.33 0.78 14.14
CA ILE A 248 19.88 0.98 12.77
C ILE A 248 19.08 -0.24 12.31
N HIS A 249 17.86 0.03 11.85
CA HIS A 249 17.02 -0.94 11.17
C HIS A 249 17.01 -0.62 9.68
N PHE A 250 17.70 -1.45 8.89
CA PHE A 250 17.84 -1.25 7.46
C PHE A 250 16.78 -2.00 6.67
N HIS A 251 16.06 -1.25 5.83
CA HIS A 251 15.05 -1.75 4.92
C HIS A 251 15.46 -1.43 3.50
N THR A 252 15.40 -2.42 2.61
CA THR A 252 15.66 -2.24 1.18
C THR A 252 14.80 -3.19 0.33
N HIS A 253 14.76 -2.97 -0.97
CA HIS A 253 14.10 -3.82 -1.96
C HIS A 253 15.14 -4.42 -2.91
N ASP A 254 14.93 -5.65 -3.35
CA ASP A 254 15.85 -6.38 -4.22
C ASP A 254 15.59 -6.15 -5.72
N THR A 255 15.03 -4.98 -6.07
CA THR A 255 14.59 -4.66 -7.43
C THR A 255 15.75 -4.77 -8.42
N SER A 256 16.94 -4.34 -8.00
CA SER A 256 18.18 -4.41 -8.77
C SER A 256 18.85 -5.78 -8.76
N GLY A 257 18.44 -6.67 -7.85
CA GLY A 257 19.09 -7.97 -7.59
C GLY A 257 20.41 -7.86 -6.81
N ALA A 258 20.74 -6.67 -6.30
CA ALA A 258 21.97 -6.41 -5.56
C ALA A 258 21.77 -6.25 -4.05
N ALA A 259 20.53 -6.32 -3.55
CA ALA A 259 20.23 -5.88 -2.18
C ALA A 259 20.73 -6.87 -1.11
N ILE A 260 20.86 -8.18 -1.43
CA ILE A 260 21.55 -9.12 -0.53
C ILE A 260 23.00 -8.65 -0.31
N ALA A 261 23.72 -8.27 -1.37
CA ALA A 261 25.08 -7.75 -1.24
C ALA A 261 25.11 -6.45 -0.41
N THR A 262 24.11 -5.58 -0.58
CA THR A 262 23.96 -4.38 0.24
C THR A 262 23.76 -4.71 1.72
N ILE A 263 22.92 -5.71 2.04
CA ILE A 263 22.75 -6.20 3.42
C ILE A 263 24.05 -6.77 3.98
N MET A 264 24.82 -7.53 3.20
CA MET A 264 26.12 -8.07 3.67
C MET A 264 27.10 -6.96 4.05
N GLU A 265 27.18 -5.89 3.26
CA GLU A 265 28.03 -4.74 3.58
C GLU A 265 27.50 -3.93 4.78
N ALA A 266 26.17 -3.75 4.88
CA ALA A 266 25.55 -3.12 6.05
C ALA A 266 25.80 -3.93 7.33
N ALA A 267 25.74 -5.27 7.27
CA ALA A 267 26.06 -6.18 8.36
C ALA A 267 27.50 -6.01 8.85
N ARG A 268 28.47 -5.94 7.93
CA ARG A 268 29.88 -5.68 8.26
C ARG A 268 30.09 -4.29 8.85
N ALA A 269 29.32 -3.30 8.41
CA ALA A 269 29.33 -1.94 8.94
C ALA A 269 28.59 -1.79 10.29
N GLY A 270 27.92 -2.85 10.77
CA GLY A 270 27.34 -2.90 12.10
C GLY A 270 25.84 -2.59 12.18
N VAL A 271 25.07 -2.76 11.10
CA VAL A 271 23.61 -2.65 11.12
C VAL A 271 22.98 -3.66 12.09
N ASP A 272 22.00 -3.23 12.89
CA ASP A 272 21.47 -4.03 13.99
C ASP A 272 20.32 -4.95 13.54
N VAL A 273 19.41 -4.44 12.71
CA VAL A 273 18.28 -5.20 12.16
C VAL A 273 18.17 -4.98 10.66
N VAL A 274 17.80 -6.03 9.91
CA VAL A 274 17.51 -5.94 8.47
C VAL A 274 16.15 -6.54 8.14
N ASP A 275 15.46 -5.93 7.17
CA ASP A 275 14.22 -6.47 6.64
C ASP A 275 14.50 -7.51 5.55
N CYS A 276 13.88 -8.68 5.67
CA CYS A 276 13.90 -9.74 4.67
C CYS A 276 12.50 -10.32 4.48
N ALA A 277 12.25 -11.00 3.36
CA ALA A 277 11.02 -11.76 3.14
C ALA A 277 11.34 -13.25 2.96
N MET A 278 10.42 -14.12 3.38
CA MET A 278 10.49 -15.56 3.13
C MET A 278 10.71 -15.83 1.64
N ASP A 279 11.47 -16.86 1.30
CA ASP A 279 12.00 -17.06 -0.07
C ASP A 279 10.90 -17.08 -1.15
N ALA A 280 9.73 -17.63 -0.83
CA ALA A 280 8.59 -17.66 -1.74
C ALA A 280 8.00 -16.28 -2.06
N LEU A 281 8.28 -15.25 -1.26
CA LEU A 281 7.75 -13.90 -1.35
C LEU A 281 8.85 -12.82 -1.31
N SER A 282 10.08 -13.18 -1.66
CA SER A 282 11.23 -12.28 -1.75
C SER A 282 11.65 -12.00 -3.21
N GLY A 283 12.68 -11.18 -3.38
CA GLY A 283 13.28 -10.87 -4.67
C GLY A 283 12.44 -9.91 -5.52
N ASN A 284 13.01 -9.48 -6.66
CA ASN A 284 12.42 -8.43 -7.51
C ASN A 284 12.03 -7.21 -6.65
N THR A 285 10.83 -6.68 -6.78
CA THR A 285 10.38 -5.53 -5.98
C THR A 285 10.09 -5.86 -4.52
N SER A 286 10.24 -7.10 -4.05
CA SER A 286 10.17 -7.45 -2.63
C SER A 286 11.50 -7.21 -1.91
N GLN A 287 11.56 -7.54 -0.63
CA GLN A 287 12.79 -7.57 0.15
C GLN A 287 13.76 -8.67 -0.33
N PRO A 288 15.04 -8.58 0.05
CA PRO A 288 16.01 -9.67 -0.08
C PRO A 288 15.51 -10.99 0.53
N THR A 289 15.92 -12.09 -0.10
CA THR A 289 15.57 -13.46 0.30
C THR A 289 16.11 -13.81 1.68
N LEU A 290 15.21 -14.01 2.65
CA LEU A 290 15.53 -14.26 4.06
C LEU A 290 16.44 -15.48 4.22
N GLY A 291 16.12 -16.61 3.60
CA GLY A 291 16.95 -17.82 3.68
C GLY A 291 18.35 -17.62 3.11
N SER A 292 18.48 -16.80 2.07
CA SER A 292 19.78 -16.48 1.45
C SER A 292 20.62 -15.53 2.30
N VAL A 293 19.99 -14.54 2.95
CA VAL A 293 20.68 -13.66 3.92
C VAL A 293 21.16 -14.46 5.13
N VAL A 294 20.32 -15.34 5.67
CA VAL A 294 20.68 -16.22 6.81
C VAL A 294 21.84 -17.15 6.45
N GLU A 295 21.81 -17.83 5.30
CA GLU A 295 22.91 -18.69 4.85
C GLU A 295 24.17 -17.87 4.51
N GLY A 296 24.01 -16.67 3.93
CA GLY A 296 25.13 -15.79 3.59
C GLY A 296 25.88 -15.25 4.81
N LEU A 297 25.20 -15.08 5.95
CA LEU A 297 25.80 -14.66 7.22
C LEU A 297 26.26 -15.84 8.09
N ARG A 298 25.89 -17.08 7.77
CA ARG A 298 26.27 -18.25 8.55
C ARG A 298 27.80 -18.40 8.58
N HIS A 299 28.34 -18.76 9.75
CA HIS A 299 29.79 -18.86 10.00
C HIS A 299 30.57 -17.53 9.86
N THR A 300 29.88 -16.40 9.92
CA THR A 300 30.49 -15.07 10.07
C THR A 300 30.28 -14.57 11.50
N GLU A 301 30.98 -13.50 11.90
CA GLU A 301 30.79 -12.86 13.21
C GLU A 301 29.39 -12.26 13.41
N ARG A 302 28.62 -12.11 12.32
CA ARG A 302 27.31 -11.47 12.26
C ARG A 302 26.19 -12.48 11.97
N GLU A 303 26.42 -13.78 12.16
CA GLU A 303 25.41 -14.83 11.93
C GLU A 303 24.11 -14.55 12.72
N THR A 304 22.95 -14.91 12.16
CA THR A 304 21.64 -14.49 12.69
C THR A 304 21.11 -15.39 13.82
N GLY A 305 21.61 -16.63 13.91
CA GLY A 305 21.10 -17.64 14.84
C GLY A 305 19.73 -18.25 14.47
N LEU A 306 19.16 -17.92 13.31
CA LEU A 306 17.89 -18.48 12.82
C LEU A 306 18.07 -19.88 12.23
N ASP A 307 17.09 -20.76 12.46
CA ASP A 307 17.07 -22.09 11.87
C ASP A 307 16.63 -22.05 10.41
N ILE A 308 17.55 -22.39 9.51
CA ILE A 308 17.26 -22.44 8.07
C ILE A 308 16.26 -23.53 7.68
N ALA A 309 16.18 -24.62 8.45
CA ALA A 309 15.20 -25.67 8.17
C ALA A 309 13.78 -25.13 8.40
N ALA A 310 13.56 -24.47 9.53
CA ALA A 310 12.31 -23.77 9.82
C ALA A 310 11.94 -22.73 8.75
N ILE A 311 12.91 -21.90 8.31
CA ILE A 311 12.69 -20.91 7.25
C ILE A 311 12.22 -21.58 5.96
N ARG A 312 12.89 -22.65 5.53
CA ARG A 312 12.53 -23.38 4.31
C ARG A 312 11.15 -24.03 4.41
N GLU A 313 10.81 -24.61 5.57
CA GLU A 313 9.48 -25.19 5.79
C GLU A 313 8.36 -24.14 5.74
N ILE A 314 8.57 -22.98 6.36
CA ILE A 314 7.62 -21.86 6.29
C ILE A 314 7.55 -21.32 4.86
N SER A 315 8.68 -21.23 4.15
CA SER A 315 8.69 -20.79 2.76
C SER A 315 7.93 -21.76 1.82
N ASN A 316 8.02 -23.07 2.04
CA ASN A 316 7.23 -24.06 1.28
C ASN A 316 5.72 -23.85 1.46
N TYR A 317 5.29 -23.46 2.66
CA TYR A 317 3.90 -23.06 2.89
C TYR A 317 3.55 -21.83 2.05
N TRP A 318 4.39 -20.79 2.09
CA TRP A 318 4.17 -19.56 1.34
C TRP A 318 4.19 -19.75 -0.17
N GLU A 319 4.99 -20.68 -0.70
CA GLU A 319 5.00 -21.03 -2.13
C GLU A 319 3.62 -21.56 -2.57
N ALA A 320 3.07 -22.51 -1.81
CA ALA A 320 1.73 -23.03 -2.06
C ALA A 320 0.64 -21.95 -1.88
N VAL A 321 0.79 -21.06 -0.90
CA VAL A 321 -0.11 -19.90 -0.72
C VAL A 321 -0.03 -18.98 -1.94
N ARG A 322 1.16 -18.55 -2.35
CA ARG A 322 1.41 -17.63 -3.47
C ARG A 322 0.77 -18.14 -4.77
N GLY A 323 0.81 -19.44 -5.04
CA GLY A 323 0.15 -20.03 -6.20
C GLY A 323 -1.38 -19.77 -6.30
N GLN A 324 -2.06 -19.49 -5.18
CA GLN A 324 -3.47 -19.09 -5.16
C GLN A 324 -3.69 -17.65 -5.67
N TYR A 325 -2.66 -16.80 -5.58
CA TYR A 325 -2.68 -15.38 -5.94
C TYR A 325 -2.23 -15.09 -7.36
N ALA A 326 -2.18 -16.09 -8.25
CA ALA A 326 -1.68 -15.97 -9.62
C ALA A 326 -2.29 -14.80 -10.43
N ALA A 327 -3.55 -14.40 -10.15
CA ALA A 327 -4.20 -13.27 -10.81
C ALA A 327 -3.59 -11.90 -10.46
N PHE A 328 -2.78 -11.81 -9.41
CA PHE A 328 -2.21 -10.58 -8.87
C PHE A 328 -0.69 -10.53 -8.97
N GLU A 329 -0.05 -11.53 -9.57
CA GLU A 329 1.40 -11.58 -9.74
C GLU A 329 1.93 -10.39 -10.54
N SER A 330 3.06 -9.87 -10.07
CA SER A 330 3.87 -8.93 -10.83
C SER A 330 4.40 -9.60 -12.11
N SER A 331 4.38 -8.88 -13.23
CA SER A 331 4.91 -9.39 -14.51
C SER A 331 6.44 -9.42 -14.59
N MET A 332 7.15 -9.01 -13.53
CA MET A 332 8.62 -9.05 -13.51
C MET A 332 9.13 -10.47 -13.28
N GLN A 333 9.97 -10.92 -14.21
CA GLN A 333 10.60 -12.23 -14.16
C GLN A 333 12.06 -12.18 -13.71
N ALA A 334 12.68 -10.99 -13.70
CA ALA A 334 14.08 -10.79 -13.39
C ALA A 334 14.32 -9.43 -12.75
N PRO A 335 15.47 -9.25 -12.06
CA PRO A 335 15.90 -7.95 -11.56
C PRO A 335 16.03 -6.89 -12.67
N ALA A 336 15.85 -5.62 -12.31
CA ALA A 336 15.91 -4.48 -13.21
C ALA A 336 16.82 -3.38 -12.64
N SER A 337 17.99 -3.19 -13.26
CA SER A 337 18.90 -2.10 -12.90
C SER A 337 18.38 -0.71 -13.30
N GLU A 338 17.34 -0.64 -14.13
CA GLU A 338 16.64 0.61 -14.51
C GLU A 338 16.13 1.37 -13.27
N VAL A 339 15.97 0.69 -12.13
CA VAL A 339 15.62 1.32 -10.86
C VAL A 339 16.59 2.42 -10.42
N TYR A 340 17.88 2.32 -10.78
CA TYR A 340 18.87 3.37 -10.51
C TYR A 340 18.70 4.62 -11.38
N LEU A 341 17.92 4.54 -12.47
CA LEU A 341 17.53 5.68 -13.30
C LEU A 341 16.26 6.33 -12.75
N HIS A 342 15.17 5.55 -12.68
CA HIS A 342 13.84 6.10 -12.42
C HIS A 342 13.52 6.23 -10.92
N GLU A 343 14.20 5.49 -10.05
CA GLU A 343 14.01 5.54 -8.60
C GLU A 343 12.55 5.34 -8.15
N MET A 344 11.83 4.44 -8.82
CA MET A 344 10.45 4.10 -8.47
C MET A 344 10.47 3.05 -7.36
N PRO A 345 9.76 3.27 -6.24
CA PRO A 345 9.56 2.23 -5.24
C PRO A 345 8.83 1.01 -5.81
N GLY A 346 8.99 -0.14 -5.15
CA GLY A 346 8.44 -1.41 -5.63
C GLY A 346 6.94 -1.35 -5.97
N GLY A 347 6.12 -0.89 -5.03
CA GLY A 347 4.67 -0.74 -5.25
C GLY A 347 4.30 0.28 -6.33
N GLN A 348 5.09 1.35 -6.49
CA GLN A 348 4.85 2.35 -7.53
C GLN A 348 5.14 1.80 -8.92
N PHE A 349 6.22 1.02 -9.08
CA PHE A 349 6.56 0.38 -10.35
C PHE A 349 5.43 -0.52 -10.84
N THR A 350 4.96 -1.45 -9.99
CA THR A 350 3.88 -2.38 -10.34
C THR A 350 2.58 -1.64 -10.69
N ASN A 351 2.22 -0.62 -9.93
CA ASN A 351 1.00 0.17 -10.18
C ASN A 351 1.10 1.02 -11.46
N LEU A 352 2.22 1.73 -11.66
CA LEU A 352 2.41 2.61 -12.80
C LEU A 352 2.48 1.82 -14.12
N LYS A 353 3.07 0.62 -14.10
CA LYS A 353 3.09 -0.28 -15.26
C LYS A 353 1.68 -0.76 -15.63
N ALA A 354 0.86 -1.11 -14.63
CA ALA A 354 -0.54 -1.45 -14.87
C ALA A 354 -1.34 -0.27 -15.44
N GLN A 355 -1.11 0.95 -14.94
CA GLN A 355 -1.73 2.18 -15.44
C GLN A 355 -1.29 2.48 -16.88
N ALA A 356 0.02 2.42 -17.17
CA ALA A 356 0.55 2.60 -18.52
C ALA A 356 -0.09 1.62 -19.50
N ARG A 357 -0.23 0.33 -19.12
CA ARG A 357 -0.94 -0.66 -19.92
C ARG A 357 -2.40 -0.28 -20.18
N SER A 358 -3.15 0.14 -19.16
CA SER A 358 -4.54 0.56 -19.36
C SER A 358 -4.71 1.77 -20.28
N MET A 359 -3.65 2.58 -20.43
CA MET A 359 -3.60 3.73 -21.32
C MET A 359 -3.01 3.39 -22.71
N GLY A 360 -2.67 2.14 -22.98
CA GLY A 360 -2.02 1.74 -24.24
C GLY A 360 -0.56 2.20 -24.37
N LEU A 361 0.10 2.51 -23.26
CA LEU A 361 1.49 2.98 -23.20
C LEU A 361 2.49 1.87 -22.80
N GLU A 362 2.07 0.60 -22.77
CA GLU A 362 2.92 -0.52 -22.35
C GLU A 362 4.20 -0.65 -23.18
N GLU A 363 4.09 -0.57 -24.51
CA GLU A 363 5.24 -0.62 -25.44
C GLU A 363 6.17 0.60 -25.30
N ARG A 364 5.68 1.69 -24.69
CA ARG A 364 6.43 2.93 -24.43
C ARG A 364 6.90 3.03 -22.98
N TRP A 365 7.00 1.90 -22.26
CA TRP A 365 7.42 1.88 -20.86
C TRP A 365 8.76 2.58 -20.62
N HIS A 366 9.74 2.38 -21.50
CA HIS A 366 11.04 3.03 -21.40
C HIS A 366 10.94 4.57 -21.43
N GLU A 367 10.00 5.13 -22.20
CA GLU A 367 9.72 6.57 -22.19
C GLU A 367 9.08 7.01 -20.88
N VAL A 368 8.19 6.19 -20.30
CA VAL A 368 7.59 6.45 -18.98
C VAL A 368 8.66 6.44 -17.89
N ALA A 369 9.58 5.48 -17.90
CA ALA A 369 10.67 5.38 -16.94
C ALA A 369 11.60 6.60 -17.01
N GLN A 370 12.02 7.01 -18.22
CA GLN A 370 12.84 8.21 -18.41
C GLN A 370 12.09 9.48 -18.00
N THR A 371 10.82 9.62 -18.40
CA THR A 371 10.01 10.80 -18.06
C THR A 371 9.80 10.90 -16.55
N TYR A 372 9.67 9.78 -15.85
CA TYR A 372 9.58 9.77 -14.38
C TYR A 372 10.85 10.32 -13.73
N ALA A 373 12.03 9.96 -14.25
CA ALA A 373 13.31 10.53 -13.80
C ALA A 373 13.37 12.05 -14.11
N ASP A 374 12.94 12.46 -15.30
CA ASP A 374 12.91 13.87 -15.71
C ASP A 374 11.96 14.70 -14.83
N VAL A 375 10.79 14.16 -14.49
CA VAL A 375 9.83 14.79 -13.58
C VAL A 375 10.42 14.94 -12.19
N ASN A 376 11.12 13.94 -11.67
CA ASN A 376 11.80 14.05 -10.38
C ASN A 376 12.78 15.24 -10.37
N GLN A 377 13.59 15.38 -11.42
CA GLN A 377 14.52 16.51 -11.56
C GLN A 377 13.79 17.86 -11.74
N MET A 378 12.68 17.88 -12.49
CA MET A 378 11.83 19.06 -12.65
C MET A 378 11.20 19.51 -11.33
N PHE A 379 10.86 18.59 -10.44
CA PHE A 379 10.35 18.88 -9.09
C PHE A 379 11.45 19.17 -8.06
N GLY A 380 12.72 19.22 -8.48
CA GLY A 380 13.85 19.62 -7.65
C GLY A 380 14.56 18.48 -6.94
N ASP A 381 14.48 17.26 -7.48
CA ASP A 381 15.00 16.01 -6.94
C ASP A 381 14.42 15.70 -5.55
N ILE A 382 13.35 14.92 -5.49
CA ILE A 382 12.59 14.66 -4.25
C ILE A 382 12.75 13.20 -3.79
N VAL A 383 12.47 12.97 -2.51
CA VAL A 383 12.20 11.64 -1.98
C VAL A 383 10.89 11.14 -2.58
N LYS A 384 10.92 9.92 -3.14
CA LYS A 384 9.78 9.33 -3.86
C LYS A 384 9.30 8.09 -3.14
N VAL A 385 8.31 8.24 -2.27
CA VAL A 385 7.61 7.14 -1.58
C VAL A 385 6.13 7.50 -1.54
N THR A 386 5.22 6.63 -1.10
CA THR A 386 3.79 7.00 -1.10
C THR A 386 3.53 8.18 -0.15
N PRO A 387 2.87 9.28 -0.60
CA PRO A 387 2.24 9.48 -1.91
C PRO A 387 3.08 10.27 -2.94
N SER A 388 4.24 10.86 -2.60
CA SER A 388 5.07 11.64 -3.55
C SER A 388 5.45 10.88 -4.83
N SER A 389 5.75 9.58 -4.72
CA SER A 389 6.00 8.69 -5.88
C SER A 389 4.81 8.59 -6.84
N LYS A 390 3.58 8.59 -6.33
CA LYS A 390 2.37 8.63 -7.17
C LYS A 390 2.32 9.93 -7.95
N VAL A 391 2.58 11.07 -7.29
CA VAL A 391 2.54 12.40 -7.93
C VAL A 391 3.51 12.49 -9.11
N VAL A 392 4.73 11.97 -8.95
CA VAL A 392 5.72 11.88 -10.04
C VAL A 392 5.21 10.97 -11.16
N GLY A 393 4.57 9.85 -10.82
CA GLY A 393 3.96 8.92 -11.78
C GLY A 393 2.83 9.53 -12.61
N ASP A 394 1.88 10.21 -11.96
CA ASP A 394 0.75 10.87 -12.61
C ASP A 394 1.25 11.91 -13.63
N MET A 395 2.25 12.70 -13.23
CA MET A 395 2.88 13.69 -14.11
C MET A 395 3.61 13.02 -15.29
N ALA A 396 4.34 11.94 -15.05
CA ALA A 396 5.05 11.22 -16.10
C ALA A 396 4.10 10.62 -17.14
N LEU A 397 3.00 9.98 -16.71
CA LEU A 397 1.98 9.45 -17.62
C LEU A 397 1.29 10.55 -18.42
N MET A 398 0.96 11.68 -17.78
CA MET A 398 0.41 12.84 -18.48
C MET A 398 1.38 13.34 -19.58
N MET A 399 2.65 13.51 -19.24
CA MET A 399 3.65 13.97 -20.20
C MET A 399 3.81 13.02 -21.38
N VAL A 400 3.95 11.72 -21.13
CA VAL A 400 4.13 10.71 -22.19
C VAL A 400 2.88 10.57 -23.08
N SER A 401 1.70 10.58 -22.47
CA SER A 401 0.42 10.48 -23.21
C SER A 401 0.18 11.68 -24.12
N GLN A 402 0.60 12.87 -23.70
CA GLN A 402 0.45 14.12 -24.45
C GLN A 402 1.67 14.48 -25.32
N GLY A 403 2.72 13.65 -25.33
CA GLY A 403 3.96 13.92 -26.09
C GLY A 403 4.70 15.17 -25.61
N LEU A 404 4.62 15.50 -24.32
CA LEU A 404 5.27 16.66 -23.71
C LEU A 404 6.68 16.33 -23.24
N THR A 405 7.63 17.22 -23.56
CA THR A 405 8.98 17.18 -23.00
C THR A 405 9.07 17.97 -21.70
N ARG A 406 10.14 17.78 -20.92
CA ARG A 406 10.41 18.63 -19.75
C ARG A 406 10.47 20.12 -20.11
N ALA A 407 11.10 20.45 -21.24
CA ALA A 407 11.21 21.84 -21.71
C ALA A 407 9.83 22.46 -22.01
N ASP A 408 8.90 21.68 -22.57
CA ASP A 408 7.51 22.11 -22.77
C ASP A 408 6.81 22.45 -21.45
N VAL A 409 7.05 21.63 -20.43
CA VAL A 409 6.45 21.83 -19.10
C VAL A 409 7.08 23.01 -18.38
N GLU A 410 8.38 23.24 -18.53
CA GLU A 410 9.07 24.37 -17.90
C GLU A 410 8.87 25.70 -18.64
N ASP A 411 8.49 25.71 -19.92
CA ASP A 411 8.25 26.94 -20.69
C ASP A 411 7.07 27.74 -20.10
N PRO A 412 7.28 28.96 -19.56
CA PRO A 412 6.22 29.76 -18.98
C PRO A 412 5.14 30.22 -19.98
N LYS A 413 5.39 30.11 -21.29
CA LYS A 413 4.44 30.49 -22.35
C LYS A 413 3.47 29.38 -22.73
N LYS A 414 3.76 28.13 -22.37
CA LYS A 414 2.91 26.97 -22.69
C LYS A 414 1.91 26.73 -21.55
N ASP A 415 0.63 26.98 -21.82
CA ASP A 415 -0.43 26.67 -20.85
C ASP A 415 -0.70 25.16 -20.83
N LEU A 416 -0.84 24.60 -19.63
CA LEU A 416 -0.99 23.17 -19.38
C LEU A 416 -1.94 22.97 -18.19
N SER A 417 -2.76 21.93 -18.26
CA SER A 417 -3.54 21.43 -17.12
C SER A 417 -2.74 20.34 -16.42
N PHE A 418 -2.47 20.53 -15.13
CA PHE A 418 -1.70 19.59 -14.33
C PHE A 418 -2.62 18.62 -13.58
N PRO A 419 -2.17 17.40 -13.25
CA PRO A 419 -2.94 16.50 -12.40
C PRO A 419 -3.17 17.10 -11.01
N ASP A 420 -4.34 16.86 -10.41
CA ASP A 420 -4.68 17.38 -9.08
C ASP A 420 -3.66 17.00 -8.01
N SER A 421 -3.10 15.79 -8.11
CA SER A 421 -2.04 15.31 -7.20
C SER A 421 -0.78 16.17 -7.24
N VAL A 422 -0.43 16.71 -8.41
CA VAL A 422 0.70 17.63 -8.61
C VAL A 422 0.39 19.00 -8.03
N ILE A 423 -0.83 19.52 -8.28
CA ILE A 423 -1.28 20.80 -7.74
C ILE A 423 -1.28 20.75 -6.20
N ASP A 424 -1.85 19.69 -5.64
CA ASP A 424 -1.96 19.46 -4.19
C ASP A 424 -0.58 19.39 -3.52
N MET A 425 0.36 18.63 -4.09
CA MET A 425 1.74 18.58 -3.62
C MET A 425 2.40 19.95 -3.66
N MET A 426 2.32 20.66 -4.79
CA MET A 426 2.96 21.97 -4.97
C MET A 426 2.36 23.06 -4.07
N LYS A 427 1.10 22.91 -3.66
CA LYS A 427 0.44 23.79 -2.69
C LYS A 427 1.03 23.65 -1.29
N GLY A 428 1.65 22.51 -0.99
CA GLY A 428 2.27 22.18 0.29
C GLY A 428 1.54 21.10 1.08
N ASN A 429 0.50 20.47 0.52
CA ASN A 429 -0.30 19.47 1.25
C ASN A 429 0.46 18.16 1.54
N LEU A 430 1.54 17.85 0.83
CA LEU A 430 2.42 16.72 1.17
C LEU A 430 3.57 17.10 2.12
N GLY A 431 3.65 18.36 2.54
CA GLY A 431 4.76 18.89 3.31
C GLY A 431 5.83 19.58 2.45
N GLN A 432 7.04 19.69 3.00
CA GLN A 432 8.13 20.45 2.39
C GLN A 432 9.34 19.54 2.09
N PRO A 433 9.85 19.53 0.84
CA PRO A 433 11.08 18.81 0.53
C PRO A 433 12.30 19.59 1.02
N PRO A 434 13.45 18.91 1.26
CA PRO A 434 14.71 19.58 1.54
C PRO A 434 15.04 20.59 0.45
N GLY A 435 15.32 21.85 0.84
CA GLY A 435 15.61 22.95 -0.09
C GLY A 435 14.37 23.63 -0.73
N GLY A 436 13.16 23.14 -0.45
CA GLY A 436 11.91 23.70 -0.98
C GLY A 436 11.64 23.39 -2.45
N TRP A 437 10.56 23.94 -2.98
CA TRP A 437 10.10 23.70 -4.36
C TRP A 437 10.75 24.64 -5.38
N PRO A 438 11.04 24.19 -6.63
CA PRO A 438 11.49 25.07 -7.70
C PRO A 438 10.46 26.17 -8.02
N LYS A 439 10.79 27.42 -7.68
CA LYS A 439 9.83 28.56 -7.70
C LYS A 439 9.14 28.78 -9.05
N GLY A 440 9.85 28.58 -10.16
CA GLY A 440 9.29 28.74 -11.51
C GLY A 440 8.21 27.70 -11.81
N VAL A 441 8.52 26.42 -11.55
CA VAL A 441 7.60 25.29 -11.74
C VAL A 441 6.41 25.40 -10.79
N GLN A 442 6.66 25.68 -9.50
CA GLN A 442 5.59 25.84 -8.50
C GLN A 442 4.62 26.95 -8.88
N LYS A 443 5.13 28.11 -9.32
CA LYS A 443 4.28 29.24 -9.76
C LYS A 443 3.46 28.88 -11.00
N LYS A 444 4.03 28.15 -11.96
CA LYS A 444 3.32 27.72 -13.17
C LYS A 444 2.16 26.77 -12.82
N ILE A 445 2.41 25.80 -11.96
CA ILE A 445 1.41 24.80 -11.54
C ILE A 445 0.28 25.46 -10.74
N LEU A 446 0.62 26.31 -9.77
CA LEU A 446 -0.37 26.91 -8.87
C LEU A 446 -1.10 28.12 -9.49
N LYS A 447 -0.58 28.69 -10.57
CA LYS A 447 -1.11 29.91 -11.20
C LYS A 447 -1.27 31.04 -10.17
N SER A 448 -2.49 31.32 -9.72
CA SER A 448 -2.81 32.33 -8.70
C SER A 448 -2.95 31.77 -7.27
N GLU A 449 -2.98 30.45 -7.11
CA GLU A 449 -3.05 29.83 -5.79
C GLU A 449 -1.77 30.06 -4.98
N LYS A 450 -1.93 30.29 -3.68
CA LYS A 450 -0.82 30.54 -2.77
C LYS A 450 -0.36 29.22 -2.15
N PRO A 451 0.93 28.84 -2.29
CA PRO A 451 1.49 27.73 -1.54
C PRO A 451 1.61 28.10 -0.06
N PHE A 452 1.74 27.08 0.79
CA PHE A 452 2.06 27.24 2.20
C PHE A 452 3.23 26.35 2.62
N THR A 453 3.89 26.73 3.71
CA THR A 453 5.11 26.08 4.21
C THR A 453 4.95 25.46 5.59
N GLU A 454 3.84 25.73 6.27
CA GLU A 454 3.50 25.12 7.56
C GLU A 454 3.05 23.66 7.40
N ARG A 455 3.07 22.90 8.50
CA ARG A 455 2.63 21.50 8.49
C ARG A 455 1.14 21.42 8.11
N PRO A 456 0.74 20.61 7.13
CA PRO A 456 -0.64 20.57 6.64
C PRO A 456 -1.69 20.31 7.73
N GLY A 457 -1.38 19.43 8.69
CA GLY A 457 -2.29 19.09 9.79
C GLY A 457 -2.65 20.28 10.69
N LEU A 458 -1.81 21.33 10.80
CA LEU A 458 -2.10 22.53 11.59
C LEU A 458 -3.29 23.34 11.06
N LYS A 459 -3.65 23.15 9.80
CA LYS A 459 -4.78 23.83 9.16
C LYS A 459 -6.09 23.07 9.34
N ALA A 460 -6.03 21.80 9.74
CA ALA A 460 -7.20 20.98 9.95
C ALA A 460 -7.72 21.21 11.37
N ALA A 461 -8.99 21.59 11.50
CA ALA A 461 -9.62 21.69 12.81
C ALA A 461 -9.65 20.30 13.47
N PRO A 462 -9.44 20.20 14.80
CA PRO A 462 -9.62 18.94 15.51
C PRO A 462 -11.00 18.35 15.23
N VAL A 463 -11.05 17.04 15.02
CA VAL A 463 -12.31 16.31 14.83
C VAL A 463 -12.92 15.98 16.19
N ASP A 464 -14.22 16.21 16.37
CA ASP A 464 -14.95 15.68 17.53
C ASP A 464 -15.17 14.17 17.32
N ILE A 465 -14.42 13.37 18.06
CA ILE A 465 -14.43 11.91 17.95
C ILE A 465 -15.78 11.32 18.37
N GLU A 466 -16.45 11.92 19.35
CA GLU A 466 -17.74 11.43 19.85
C GLU A 466 -18.89 11.84 18.93
N GLU A 467 -18.79 12.99 18.25
CA GLU A 467 -19.69 13.32 17.15
C GLU A 467 -19.54 12.31 16.00
N LYS A 468 -18.30 11.99 15.59
CA LYS A 468 -18.05 11.00 14.53
C LYS A 468 -18.50 9.59 14.89
N ARG A 469 -18.43 9.21 16.17
CA ARG A 469 -19.03 7.96 16.65
C ARG A 469 -20.54 7.93 16.42
N LYS A 470 -21.24 8.99 16.84
CA LYS A 470 -22.70 9.10 16.65
C LYS A 470 -23.10 9.11 15.17
N GLU A 471 -22.32 9.77 14.32
CA GLU A 471 -22.52 9.71 12.87
C GLU A 471 -22.40 8.29 12.34
N LEU A 472 -21.38 7.54 12.77
CA LEU A 472 -21.14 6.16 12.35
C LEU A 472 -22.24 5.21 12.85
N ASP A 473 -22.63 5.31 14.11
CA ASP A 473 -23.71 4.50 14.71
C ASP A 473 -25.06 4.74 14.01
N ALA A 474 -25.25 5.90 13.38
CA ALA A 474 -26.45 6.19 12.59
C ALA A 474 -26.43 5.59 11.17
N THR A 475 -25.32 5.01 10.71
CA THR A 475 -25.20 4.49 9.33
C THR A 475 -25.81 3.11 9.12
N LEU A 476 -25.76 2.23 10.12
CA LEU A 476 -26.33 0.88 10.08
C LEU A 476 -27.14 0.63 11.36
N GLU A 477 -28.39 0.23 11.21
CA GLU A 477 -29.25 -0.14 12.35
C GLU A 477 -28.74 -1.46 12.97
N ASP A 478 -28.87 -1.61 14.29
CA ASP A 478 -28.52 -2.80 15.06
C ASP A 478 -27.03 -3.25 15.02
N VAL A 479 -26.12 -2.40 14.53
CA VAL A 479 -24.67 -2.62 14.60
C VAL A 479 -24.06 -1.68 15.65
N THR A 480 -23.26 -2.22 16.58
CA THR A 480 -22.46 -1.39 17.51
C THR A 480 -21.02 -1.35 17.02
N PHE A 481 -20.52 -0.14 16.77
CA PHE A 481 -19.14 0.07 16.33
C PHE A 481 -18.23 0.38 17.52
N ASP A 482 -17.09 -0.28 17.58
CA ASP A 482 -16.07 -0.01 18.59
C ASP A 482 -15.08 1.08 18.15
N ASN A 483 -13.99 1.28 18.91
CA ASN A 483 -12.97 2.26 18.57
C ASN A 483 -12.14 1.88 17.34
N GLU A 484 -11.99 0.60 17.05
CA GLU A 484 -11.24 0.14 15.88
C GLU A 484 -12.05 0.39 14.61
N ASP A 485 -13.35 0.11 14.65
CA ASP A 485 -14.30 0.46 13.61
C ASP A 485 -14.34 1.98 13.38
N LEU A 486 -14.42 2.76 14.46
CA LEU A 486 -14.35 4.21 14.38
C LEU A 486 -13.05 4.70 13.73
N ASN A 487 -11.90 4.09 14.06
CA ASN A 487 -10.64 4.41 13.39
C ASN A 487 -10.64 4.02 11.91
N GLY A 488 -11.27 2.90 11.54
CA GLY A 488 -11.52 2.52 10.16
C GLY A 488 -12.30 3.58 9.41
N TYR A 489 -13.39 4.06 10.01
CA TYR A 489 -14.22 5.14 9.47
C TYR A 489 -13.48 6.48 9.39
N LEU A 490 -12.77 6.91 10.44
CA LEU A 490 -12.03 8.17 10.46
C LEU A 490 -10.94 8.22 9.37
N MET A 491 -10.26 7.09 9.14
CA MET A 491 -9.23 7.01 8.10
C MET A 491 -9.83 6.92 6.70
N TYR A 492 -10.90 6.14 6.52
CA TYR A 492 -11.49 5.84 5.22
C TYR A 492 -13.03 5.79 5.25
N PRO A 493 -13.74 6.93 5.38
CA PRO A 493 -15.17 6.94 5.64
C PRO A 493 -15.99 6.12 4.63
N LYS A 494 -15.82 6.40 3.33
CA LYS A 494 -16.53 5.70 2.24
C LYS A 494 -16.16 4.21 2.17
N VAL A 495 -14.89 3.87 2.36
CA VAL A 495 -14.43 2.47 2.25
C VAL A 495 -14.97 1.64 3.40
N PHE A 496 -14.95 2.22 4.61
CA PHE A 496 -15.44 1.55 5.80
C PHE A 496 -16.94 1.32 5.72
N THR A 497 -17.73 2.31 5.34
CA THR A 497 -19.19 2.15 5.20
C THR A 497 -19.57 1.16 4.10
N GLU A 498 -18.87 1.18 2.96
CA GLU A 498 -19.03 0.16 1.91
C GLU A 498 -18.66 -1.25 2.39
N TYR A 499 -17.59 -1.39 3.17
CA TYR A 499 -17.21 -2.65 3.81
C TYR A 499 -18.28 -3.12 4.79
N ALA A 500 -18.77 -2.25 5.67
CA ALA A 500 -19.75 -2.59 6.69
C ALA A 500 -21.07 -3.07 6.06
N ALA A 501 -21.58 -2.37 5.04
CA ALA A 501 -22.76 -2.79 4.28
C ALA A 501 -22.58 -4.14 3.56
N ARG A 502 -21.38 -4.39 3.00
CA ARG A 502 -21.05 -5.69 2.39
C ARG A 502 -20.93 -6.80 3.42
N HIS A 503 -20.39 -6.50 4.60
CA HIS A 503 -20.29 -7.45 5.70
C HIS A 503 -21.68 -7.85 6.22
N GLU A 504 -22.61 -6.91 6.31
CA GLU A 504 -24.02 -7.19 6.63
C GLU A 504 -24.66 -8.12 5.58
N THR A 505 -24.39 -7.88 4.30
CA THR A 505 -24.97 -8.65 3.18
C THR A 505 -24.39 -10.06 3.07
N TYR A 506 -23.05 -10.21 3.16
CA TYR A 506 -22.35 -11.46 2.84
C TYR A 506 -21.79 -12.19 4.07
N GLY A 507 -21.77 -11.55 5.24
CA GLY A 507 -21.12 -12.07 6.43
C GLY A 507 -19.58 -12.08 6.34
N PRO A 508 -18.92 -12.87 7.20
CA PRO A 508 -17.47 -12.85 7.34
C PRO A 508 -16.75 -13.64 6.22
N VAL A 509 -16.67 -13.09 5.01
CA VAL A 509 -16.00 -13.73 3.86
C VAL A 509 -14.53 -14.08 4.08
N ARG A 510 -13.89 -13.53 5.13
CA ARG A 510 -12.52 -13.86 5.57
C ARG A 510 -12.32 -15.35 5.86
N VAL A 511 -13.37 -16.07 6.24
CA VAL A 511 -13.29 -17.50 6.61
C VAL A 511 -13.26 -18.44 5.40
N LEU A 512 -13.62 -17.93 4.21
CA LEU A 512 -13.62 -18.72 2.99
C LEU A 512 -12.19 -19.07 2.58
N PRO A 513 -11.91 -20.30 2.09
CA PRO A 513 -10.62 -20.62 1.50
C PRO A 513 -10.23 -19.63 0.40
N THR A 514 -8.94 -19.26 0.32
CA THR A 514 -8.46 -18.21 -0.60
C THR A 514 -8.78 -18.49 -2.06
N ARG A 515 -8.65 -19.74 -2.53
CA ARG A 515 -9.09 -20.13 -3.87
C ARG A 515 -10.58 -19.85 -4.08
N THR A 516 -11.43 -20.27 -3.14
CA THR A 516 -12.88 -20.04 -3.22
C THR A 516 -13.24 -18.56 -3.21
N PHE A 517 -12.58 -17.77 -2.36
CA PHE A 517 -12.81 -16.33 -2.28
C PHE A 517 -12.57 -15.62 -3.63
N PHE A 518 -11.51 -15.98 -4.36
CA PHE A 518 -11.19 -15.32 -5.63
C PHE A 518 -11.88 -15.93 -6.85
N TYR A 519 -12.15 -17.24 -6.85
CA TYR A 519 -12.54 -17.96 -8.07
C TYR A 519 -13.89 -18.68 -7.95
N GLY A 520 -14.53 -18.67 -6.78
CA GLY A 520 -15.77 -19.42 -6.53
C GLY A 520 -15.53 -20.92 -6.36
N MET A 521 -16.59 -21.71 -6.57
CA MET A 521 -16.56 -23.17 -6.51
C MET A 521 -16.89 -23.79 -7.87
N GLU A 522 -16.36 -24.98 -8.12
CA GLU A 522 -16.75 -25.84 -9.24
C GLU A 522 -17.82 -26.86 -8.83
N ALA A 523 -18.63 -27.33 -9.79
CA ALA A 523 -19.66 -28.33 -9.49
C ALA A 523 -19.02 -29.63 -8.96
N GLY A 524 -19.53 -30.10 -7.82
CA GLY A 524 -18.98 -31.23 -7.07
C GLY A 524 -17.94 -30.85 -6.01
N GLU A 525 -17.45 -29.61 -5.99
CA GLU A 525 -16.48 -29.13 -4.98
C GLU A 525 -17.14 -29.00 -3.61
N GLU A 526 -16.36 -29.30 -2.57
CA GLU A 526 -16.73 -29.14 -1.17
C GLU A 526 -15.68 -28.30 -0.45
N ILE A 527 -16.14 -27.37 0.38
CA ILE A 527 -15.30 -26.51 1.20
C ILE A 527 -15.80 -26.52 2.64
N THR A 528 -14.87 -26.22 3.54
CA THR A 528 -15.11 -26.08 4.96
C THR A 528 -14.82 -24.63 5.37
N ALA A 529 -15.75 -24.00 6.08
CA ALA A 529 -15.63 -22.64 6.58
C ALA A 529 -16.01 -22.57 8.07
N GLU A 530 -15.05 -22.26 8.94
CA GLU A 530 -15.31 -22.05 10.37
C GLU A 530 -15.69 -20.58 10.60
N ILE A 531 -16.96 -20.34 10.96
CA ILE A 531 -17.52 -18.98 11.14
C ILE A 531 -17.37 -18.46 12.56
N ASP A 532 -17.29 -19.37 13.53
CA ASP A 532 -17.04 -19.14 14.96
C ASP A 532 -16.36 -20.39 15.53
N PRO A 533 -15.67 -20.30 16.69
CA PRO A 533 -15.09 -21.46 17.36
C PRO A 533 -16.10 -22.61 17.50
N GLY A 534 -15.83 -23.72 16.83
CA GLY A 534 -16.67 -24.92 16.85
C GLY A 534 -17.95 -24.84 16.00
N LYS A 535 -18.16 -23.77 15.23
CA LYS A 535 -19.24 -23.65 14.22
C LYS A 535 -18.65 -23.68 12.83
N THR A 536 -18.82 -24.82 12.17
CA THR A 536 -18.29 -25.08 10.83
C THR A 536 -19.43 -25.26 9.82
N LEU A 537 -19.25 -24.65 8.65
CA LEU A 537 -20.09 -24.83 7.49
C LEU A 537 -19.36 -25.74 6.50
N GLU A 538 -19.91 -26.93 6.28
CA GLU A 538 -19.55 -27.80 5.15
C GLU A 538 -20.46 -27.43 3.98
N ILE A 539 -19.86 -26.86 2.94
CA ILE A 539 -20.56 -26.31 1.78
C ILE A 539 -20.13 -27.11 0.57
N ARG A 540 -21.07 -27.77 -0.10
CA ARG A 540 -20.84 -28.48 -1.36
C ARG A 540 -21.66 -27.84 -2.47
N LEU A 541 -21.00 -27.46 -3.57
CA LEU A 541 -21.70 -26.99 -4.77
C LEU A 541 -22.17 -28.20 -5.56
N GLN A 542 -23.48 -28.41 -5.67
CA GLN A 542 -24.05 -29.54 -6.41
C GLN A 542 -24.10 -29.25 -7.91
N ALA A 543 -24.67 -28.10 -8.29
CA ALA A 543 -24.83 -27.70 -9.68
C ALA A 543 -25.09 -26.19 -9.82
N VAL A 544 -24.77 -25.64 -10.99
CA VAL A 544 -25.14 -24.30 -11.42
C VAL A 544 -26.11 -24.44 -12.59
N GLY A 545 -27.30 -23.86 -12.48
CA GLY A 545 -28.31 -23.88 -13.54
C GLY A 545 -28.01 -22.92 -14.69
N GLU A 546 -28.87 -22.94 -15.71
CA GLU A 546 -28.84 -21.95 -16.80
C GLU A 546 -29.39 -20.59 -16.33
N THR A 547 -28.95 -19.53 -17.02
CA THR A 547 -29.44 -18.16 -16.81
C THR A 547 -30.89 -18.06 -17.26
N GLN A 548 -31.75 -17.59 -16.36
CA GLN A 548 -33.19 -17.44 -16.58
C GLN A 548 -33.48 -16.10 -17.27
N ASP A 549 -34.71 -15.93 -17.77
CA ASP A 549 -35.13 -14.73 -18.51
C ASP A 549 -35.05 -13.43 -17.67
N ASP A 550 -35.01 -13.55 -16.34
CA ASP A 550 -34.81 -12.43 -15.40
C ASP A 550 -33.32 -12.09 -15.20
N GLY A 551 -32.40 -12.78 -15.87
CA GLY A 551 -30.96 -12.62 -15.74
C GLY A 551 -30.37 -13.27 -14.49
N GLU A 552 -31.14 -14.05 -13.72
CA GLU A 552 -30.66 -14.79 -12.57
C GLU A 552 -30.31 -16.26 -12.90
N VAL A 553 -29.37 -16.82 -12.14
CA VAL A 553 -28.97 -18.23 -12.18
C VAL A 553 -29.34 -18.88 -10.85
N ARG A 554 -29.93 -20.07 -10.92
CA ARG A 554 -30.16 -20.91 -9.72
C ARG A 554 -28.92 -21.74 -9.44
N VAL A 555 -28.43 -21.65 -8.22
CA VAL A 555 -27.28 -22.41 -7.73
C VAL A 555 -27.74 -23.36 -6.63
N PHE A 556 -27.36 -24.62 -6.75
CA PHE A 556 -27.74 -25.70 -5.85
C PHE A 556 -26.56 -26.05 -4.95
N PHE A 557 -26.72 -25.85 -3.66
CA PHE A 557 -25.74 -26.20 -2.64
C PHE A 557 -26.28 -27.30 -1.73
N GLU A 558 -25.38 -28.02 -1.09
CA GLU A 558 -25.63 -28.75 0.14
C GLU A 558 -24.86 -28.06 1.26
N LEU A 559 -25.55 -27.69 2.33
CA LEU A 559 -24.99 -27.00 3.49
C LEU A 559 -25.23 -27.87 4.73
N ASN A 560 -24.18 -28.41 5.33
CA ASN A 560 -24.24 -29.33 6.48
C ASN A 560 -25.25 -30.49 6.25
N GLY A 561 -25.20 -31.11 5.07
CA GLY A 561 -26.10 -32.21 4.69
C GLY A 561 -27.49 -31.81 4.21
N GLN A 562 -27.83 -30.50 4.21
CA GLN A 562 -29.14 -30.03 3.79
C GLN A 562 -29.08 -29.32 2.43
N PRO A 563 -29.96 -29.66 1.47
CA PRO A 563 -30.01 -28.96 0.20
C PRO A 563 -30.46 -27.50 0.40
N ARG A 564 -29.86 -26.61 -0.38
CA ARG A 564 -30.14 -25.18 -0.46
C ARG A 564 -30.14 -24.76 -1.92
N THR A 565 -31.09 -23.90 -2.29
CA THR A 565 -31.15 -23.31 -3.62
C THR A 565 -31.13 -21.80 -3.46
N ILE A 566 -30.16 -21.16 -4.10
CA ILE A 566 -29.96 -19.71 -4.06
C ILE A 566 -30.06 -19.18 -5.49
N ARG A 567 -30.60 -17.97 -5.64
CA ARG A 567 -30.60 -17.23 -6.91
C ARG A 567 -29.53 -16.17 -6.87
N VAL A 568 -28.74 -16.06 -7.93
CA VAL A 568 -27.69 -15.05 -8.06
C VAL A 568 -27.77 -14.41 -9.46
N PRO A 569 -27.56 -13.10 -9.59
CA PRO A 569 -27.55 -12.45 -10.89
C PRO A 569 -26.38 -12.94 -11.75
N ASP A 570 -26.63 -13.29 -13.01
CA ASP A 570 -25.59 -13.57 -13.99
C ASP A 570 -25.03 -12.28 -14.59
N ARG A 571 -23.99 -11.78 -13.94
CA ARG A 571 -23.31 -10.56 -14.38
C ARG A 571 -22.59 -10.72 -15.72
N LYS A 572 -22.32 -11.95 -16.20
CA LYS A 572 -21.75 -12.18 -17.55
C LYS A 572 -22.82 -12.00 -18.62
N ALA A 573 -24.04 -12.48 -18.37
CA ALA A 573 -25.19 -12.25 -19.25
C ALA A 573 -25.68 -10.78 -19.24
N GLY A 574 -25.57 -10.08 -18.10
CA GLY A 574 -25.83 -8.63 -18.04
C GLY A 574 -24.79 -7.76 -18.76
N ALA A 575 -23.56 -8.26 -18.94
CA ALA A 575 -22.47 -7.55 -19.63
C ALA A 575 -22.59 -7.58 -21.16
N THR A 576 -23.50 -8.38 -21.74
CA THR A 576 -23.93 -8.26 -23.14
C THR A 576 -24.91 -7.09 -23.36
N SER A 577 -24.73 -5.97 -22.65
CA SER A 577 -25.36 -4.71 -23.05
C SER A 577 -24.71 -4.23 -24.35
N ALA A 578 -25.52 -3.85 -25.34
CA ALA A 578 -25.08 -3.46 -26.67
C ALA A 578 -23.84 -2.54 -26.62
N ALA A 579 -22.85 -2.80 -27.49
CA ALA A 579 -21.66 -1.95 -27.62
C ALA A 579 -22.10 -0.48 -27.69
N ARG A 580 -21.64 0.34 -26.72
CA ARG A 580 -22.01 1.75 -26.68
C ARG A 580 -21.52 2.43 -27.94
N ALA A 581 -22.34 3.36 -28.45
CA ALA A 581 -21.93 4.21 -29.55
C ALA A 581 -20.62 4.93 -29.18
N LYS A 582 -19.65 4.93 -30.08
CA LYS A 582 -18.38 5.63 -29.89
C LYS A 582 -18.51 7.07 -30.37
N ALA A 583 -17.81 7.99 -29.72
CA ALA A 583 -17.70 9.36 -30.20
C ALA A 583 -17.01 9.37 -31.59
N GLU A 584 -17.54 10.16 -32.52
CA GLU A 584 -17.00 10.25 -33.87
C GLU A 584 -15.79 11.16 -33.85
N ILE A 585 -14.66 10.67 -34.38
CA ILE A 585 -13.41 11.41 -34.38
C ILE A 585 -13.57 12.66 -35.26
N GLY A 586 -13.36 13.85 -34.66
CA GLY A 586 -13.48 15.13 -35.33
C GLY A 586 -14.88 15.73 -35.38
N ASN A 587 -15.88 15.09 -34.73
CA ASN A 587 -17.22 15.65 -34.61
C ASN A 587 -17.32 16.53 -33.35
N PRO A 588 -17.40 17.87 -33.49
CA PRO A 588 -17.43 18.81 -32.36
C PRO A 588 -18.74 18.76 -31.55
N ALA A 589 -19.73 17.98 -31.98
CA ALA A 589 -20.94 17.71 -31.22
C ALA A 589 -20.78 16.53 -30.24
N HIS A 590 -19.75 15.70 -30.37
CA HIS A 590 -19.59 14.49 -29.55
C HIS A 590 -18.56 14.70 -28.44
N VAL A 591 -18.95 14.39 -27.20
CA VAL A 591 -18.04 14.28 -26.07
C VAL A 591 -17.81 12.79 -25.80
N GLY A 592 -16.59 12.32 -26.09
CA GLY A 592 -16.19 10.94 -25.84
C GLY A 592 -15.53 10.75 -24.47
N ALA A 593 -15.60 9.53 -23.94
CA ALA A 593 -14.85 9.13 -22.76
C ALA A 593 -13.34 9.15 -23.06
N PRO A 594 -12.52 9.88 -22.30
CA PRO A 594 -11.07 9.92 -22.54
C PRO A 594 -10.38 8.62 -22.12
N MET A 595 -10.99 7.87 -21.20
CA MET A 595 -10.45 6.65 -20.62
C MET A 595 -11.58 5.73 -20.13
N PRO A 596 -11.32 4.42 -19.93
CA PRO A 596 -12.26 3.54 -19.26
C PRO A 596 -12.44 3.93 -17.79
N GLY A 597 -13.63 3.77 -17.25
CA GLY A 597 -13.96 4.18 -15.88
C GLY A 597 -15.41 3.90 -15.52
N VAL A 598 -15.90 4.60 -14.52
CA VAL A 598 -17.30 4.58 -14.05
C VAL A 598 -17.79 6.02 -14.01
N VAL A 599 -19.00 6.31 -14.48
CA VAL A 599 -19.57 7.66 -14.34
C VAL A 599 -19.91 7.91 -12.87
N ALA A 600 -19.23 8.86 -12.22
CA ALA A 600 -19.44 9.19 -10.82
C ALA A 600 -20.69 10.05 -10.62
N SER A 601 -20.87 11.08 -11.45
CA SER A 601 -22.03 11.98 -11.40
C SER A 601 -22.28 12.62 -12.77
N ILE A 602 -23.49 13.09 -13.00
CA ILE A 602 -23.87 13.84 -14.22
C ILE A 602 -24.46 15.17 -13.77
N ALA A 603 -23.91 16.27 -14.30
CA ALA A 603 -24.28 17.63 -13.92
C ALA A 603 -25.28 18.30 -14.88
N VAL A 604 -25.54 17.68 -16.05
CA VAL A 604 -26.42 18.22 -17.11
C VAL A 604 -27.46 17.20 -17.57
N LYS A 605 -28.54 17.68 -18.19
CA LYS A 605 -29.56 16.84 -18.86
C LYS A 605 -29.83 17.33 -20.29
N ALA A 606 -30.46 16.47 -21.09
CA ALA A 606 -30.90 16.83 -22.44
C ALA A 606 -31.80 18.09 -22.41
N GLY A 607 -31.51 19.02 -23.30
CA GLY A 607 -32.14 20.32 -23.43
C GLY A 607 -31.45 21.47 -22.68
N ASP A 608 -30.49 21.20 -21.78
CA ASP A 608 -29.79 22.25 -21.05
C ASP A 608 -28.88 23.08 -21.96
N ALA A 609 -28.82 24.39 -21.72
CA ALA A 609 -27.83 25.27 -22.32
C ALA A 609 -26.60 25.33 -21.41
N VAL A 610 -25.41 25.09 -21.97
CA VAL A 610 -24.13 25.13 -21.27
C VAL A 610 -23.20 26.15 -21.91
N LYS A 611 -22.29 26.70 -21.12
CA LYS A 611 -21.22 27.58 -21.56
C LYS A 611 -19.88 26.85 -21.52
N GLU A 612 -18.92 27.34 -22.29
CA GLU A 612 -17.53 26.89 -22.21
C GLU A 612 -17.03 26.91 -20.75
N GLY A 613 -16.48 25.79 -20.29
CA GLY A 613 -16.00 25.57 -18.92
C GLY A 613 -17.01 24.96 -17.95
N ASP A 614 -18.30 24.92 -18.29
CA ASP A 614 -19.32 24.31 -17.41
C ASP A 614 -19.07 22.81 -17.22
N LEU A 615 -19.26 22.32 -16.00
CA LEU A 615 -19.12 20.89 -15.70
C LEU A 615 -20.28 20.11 -16.32
N LEU A 616 -19.96 19.07 -17.08
CA LEU A 616 -20.93 18.20 -17.74
C LEU A 616 -21.22 16.95 -16.91
N LEU A 617 -20.17 16.22 -16.54
CA LEU A 617 -20.22 15.01 -15.73
C LEU A 617 -18.86 14.73 -15.10
N THR A 618 -18.82 13.86 -14.09
CA THR A 618 -17.57 13.38 -13.49
C THR A 618 -17.44 11.89 -13.74
N ILE A 619 -16.25 11.44 -14.12
CA ILE A 619 -15.90 10.02 -14.24
C ILE A 619 -14.92 9.63 -13.13
N GLU A 620 -15.10 8.45 -12.55
CA GLU A 620 -14.15 7.80 -11.64
C GLU A 620 -13.40 6.71 -12.41
N ALA A 621 -12.10 6.87 -12.57
CA ALA A 621 -11.23 5.85 -13.15
C ALA A 621 -10.01 5.65 -12.27
N MET A 622 -9.70 4.40 -11.93
CA MET A 622 -8.49 4.05 -11.17
C MET A 622 -8.34 4.84 -9.85
N LYS A 623 -9.45 5.05 -9.12
CA LYS A 623 -9.54 5.85 -7.87
C LYS A 623 -9.30 7.35 -8.04
N MET A 624 -9.39 7.89 -9.25
CA MET A 624 -9.33 9.32 -9.52
C MET A 624 -10.65 9.77 -10.13
N GLU A 625 -11.20 10.86 -9.61
CA GLU A 625 -12.33 11.54 -10.23
C GLU A 625 -11.80 12.57 -11.23
N THR A 626 -12.40 12.62 -12.42
CA THR A 626 -12.06 13.57 -13.48
C THR A 626 -13.35 14.24 -13.94
N GLY A 627 -13.42 15.56 -13.79
CA GLY A 627 -14.51 16.37 -14.31
C GLY A 627 -14.39 16.56 -15.82
N MET A 628 -15.46 16.27 -16.56
CA MET A 628 -15.59 16.55 -17.98
C MET A 628 -16.29 17.90 -18.15
N HIS A 629 -15.62 18.87 -18.76
CA HIS A 629 -16.13 20.23 -18.95
C HIS A 629 -16.54 20.49 -20.41
N ALA A 630 -17.47 21.42 -20.62
CA ALA A 630 -17.87 21.86 -21.95
C ALA A 630 -16.73 22.64 -22.63
N GLU A 631 -16.32 22.21 -23.82
CA GLU A 631 -15.27 22.89 -24.61
C GLU A 631 -15.81 24.08 -25.43
N ARG A 632 -17.13 24.29 -25.44
CA ARG A 632 -17.82 25.35 -26.17
C ARG A 632 -19.19 25.65 -25.57
N ASP A 633 -19.73 26.81 -25.91
CA ASP A 633 -21.14 27.12 -25.72
C ASP A 633 -22.00 26.17 -26.59
N GLY A 634 -23.09 25.65 -26.03
CA GLY A 634 -23.96 24.72 -26.75
C GLY A 634 -25.22 24.34 -25.99
N ARG A 635 -26.07 23.55 -26.65
CA ARG A 635 -27.24 22.91 -26.04
C ARG A 635 -27.05 21.40 -26.05
N VAL A 636 -27.26 20.75 -24.91
CA VAL A 636 -27.13 19.30 -24.76
C VAL A 636 -28.29 18.65 -25.51
N LYS A 637 -28.01 17.90 -26.58
CA LYS A 637 -29.00 17.12 -27.32
C LYS A 637 -29.35 15.83 -26.59
N ALA A 638 -28.34 15.10 -26.12
CA ALA A 638 -28.53 13.83 -25.41
C ALA A 638 -27.38 13.54 -24.42
N VAL A 639 -27.72 12.82 -23.35
CA VAL A 639 -26.75 12.20 -22.43
C VAL A 639 -26.89 10.69 -22.59
N HIS A 640 -25.78 10.04 -22.96
CA HIS A 640 -25.75 8.63 -23.37
C HIS A 640 -25.32 7.67 -22.24
N VAL A 641 -25.10 8.21 -21.05
CA VAL A 641 -24.61 7.49 -19.87
C VAL A 641 -25.45 7.78 -18.62
N GLN A 642 -25.28 6.96 -17.58
CA GLN A 642 -25.94 7.11 -16.28
C GLN A 642 -24.91 7.00 -15.15
N PRO A 643 -25.14 7.63 -13.97
CA PRO A 643 -24.28 7.45 -12.80
C PRO A 643 -24.13 5.97 -12.42
N GLY A 644 -22.93 5.54 -12.06
CA GLY A 644 -22.57 4.15 -11.81
C GLY A 644 -22.32 3.30 -13.07
N GLY A 645 -22.59 3.83 -14.27
CA GLY A 645 -22.33 3.13 -15.52
C GLY A 645 -20.83 3.01 -15.81
N GLN A 646 -20.33 1.79 -16.04
CA GLN A 646 -18.97 1.58 -16.57
C GLN A 646 -18.87 2.20 -17.95
N ILE A 647 -17.76 2.81 -18.33
CA ILE A 647 -17.50 3.36 -19.67
C ILE A 647 -16.17 2.83 -20.17
N ASP A 648 -16.06 2.62 -21.48
CA ASP A 648 -14.79 2.37 -22.15
C ASP A 648 -14.25 3.64 -22.81
N ALA A 649 -12.95 3.65 -23.11
CA ALA A 649 -12.36 4.72 -23.91
C ALA A 649 -13.15 4.92 -25.21
N LYS A 650 -13.39 6.19 -25.54
CA LYS A 650 -14.15 6.68 -26.69
C LYS A 650 -15.65 6.41 -26.68
N ASP A 651 -16.22 5.84 -25.61
CA ASP A 651 -17.69 5.78 -25.47
C ASP A 651 -18.27 7.19 -25.59
N LEU A 652 -19.34 7.35 -26.37
CA LEU A 652 -20.06 8.62 -26.47
C LEU A 652 -20.76 8.89 -25.13
N LEU A 653 -20.43 10.02 -24.50
CA LEU A 653 -20.96 10.43 -23.22
C LEU A 653 -22.10 11.42 -23.38
N ILE A 654 -21.82 12.51 -24.10
CA ILE A 654 -22.75 13.62 -24.35
C ILE A 654 -22.72 13.99 -25.82
N GLU A 655 -23.89 14.36 -26.34
CA GLU A 655 -24.06 14.89 -27.68
C GLU A 655 -24.65 16.31 -27.58
N PHE A 656 -24.04 17.27 -28.28
CA PHE A 656 -24.54 18.64 -28.44
C PHE A 656 -25.36 18.78 -29.72
N GLU A 657 -26.18 19.84 -29.78
CA GLU A 657 -26.84 20.28 -31.03
C GLU A 657 -25.86 20.81 -32.09
#